data_AF-A0A1C0VA00-F1
#
_entry.id   AF-A0A1C0VA00-F1
#
_cell.length_a   1.000
_cell.length_b   1.000
_cell.length_c   1.000
_cell.angle_alpha   90.00
_cell.angle_beta   90.00
_cell.angle_gamma   90.00
#
_symmetry.space_group_name_H-M   'P 1'
#
loop_
_entity.id
_entity.type
_entity.pdbx_description
1 polymer ?
#
loop_
_entity_poly.entity_id
_entity_poly.type
_entity_poly.pdbx_seq_one_letter_code
_entity_poly.pdbx_strand_id
1 'polypeptide(L)'
;MTRDYDLIGYGDEVPGVLALVAAAREYRARSGGQPLKTLLLTAGDTSYGVGGHLIRGQLCYLDRTHLSPKLREQYGMGLYGDPASLYQEFLQRSGVVEVGLDWRKGDRALREMLLEAGVDIVDQAKISRVQKTGDRLLSITTDDGDTFQAKQFIDSTVNAGLLQRARGLTVRGFGTLGLPDSALPVSLVFETQGLTVDFLRRAEAGWIQRFCNPKDTEAQKYLSIAAGGDPKRVQWFISRMQDSAGRPMTMVVGPDYIDVRCHVLSVLYHAYRGTAWNLEQTKFILDSPNIAVLPGGRMSWNALLCFVTANEAEALAQNAGLPTARMQQEVEHVSRWLKSFGQQIAVTPAHELYIRYAGSMVDPIHPFSGAQMLAGGLPTREALGTFCYKFDVRGGIPGLGKKALAKNHKSLQFLAEPVPVFNYGIRHAISKSVPNVAVVSPASGYFGIAPAAGRIVELNAGVGQGLGIAAAIAIQGGRNLADVTNVEVNQILKTRGQLPTIYGIGQALSQKFADFEKDMFPNPLPIPRPDPIDDVSEHWAKDFIQILRDRKVMGGYEDGSFRPNNTISRAEFSAVLGRAFDLPLRRAERSFVDVPSNHWAHGAVQKAWRMGFLTGYQGDRFLPNAEIRRGDAMTALVNGLGLPAGDLKLLGLYQDRATIPPYATGVIATATERRMVVNYPQKRQIRAQDPLTRGELATLIHQALAARGTVPPLNSEHIVQPIDPSTLPLFADLEGHWARHFVEAFAIEGWISGYKDGTFRPNDPMTRAQFAVLVTAAIKPLARRPAKAFRDVPRGHWADRAIEQAYAAEFLSGMGADQFQPDGPLKRLQVAVALVSGLRWADEAVAVLNSLSDRAAIPAWAQPKVATALRRRLLVNYPDPQRLDPDRTATRAEVVVMLYQALVASGRLKPLNSDMISQPAPLPT
;
A
#
# COMPACT_ATOMS: atom_id res chain seq x y z
N MET A 1 -19.27 -19.75 41.02
CA MET A 1 -19.76 -20.70 39.98
C MET A 1 -18.86 -20.57 38.75
N THR A 2 -18.65 -21.63 37.97
CA THR A 2 -17.91 -21.54 36.69
C THR A 2 -18.88 -21.57 35.51
N ARG A 3 -18.77 -20.64 34.56
CA ARG A 3 -19.61 -20.57 33.36
C ARG A 3 -18.75 -20.45 32.10
N ASP A 4 -19.04 -21.29 31.11
CA ASP A 4 -18.30 -21.33 29.84
C ASP A 4 -19.01 -20.54 28.75
N TYR A 5 -18.26 -19.75 27.99
CA TYR A 5 -18.71 -18.97 26.85
C TYR A 5 -17.75 -19.18 25.66
N ASP A 6 -18.17 -18.81 24.45
CA ASP A 6 -17.27 -18.77 23.31
C ASP A 6 -16.52 -17.43 23.23
N LEU A 7 -17.23 -16.33 23.55
CA LEU A 7 -16.72 -14.97 23.52
C LEU A 7 -17.23 -14.17 24.74
N ILE A 8 -16.32 -13.50 25.44
CA ILE A 8 -16.65 -12.56 26.52
C ILE A 8 -16.21 -11.16 26.12
N GLY A 9 -17.12 -10.20 26.20
CA GLY A 9 -16.82 -8.76 26.16
C GLY A 9 -16.73 -8.22 27.58
N TYR A 10 -15.60 -7.63 27.97
CA TYR A 10 -15.44 -6.94 29.25
C TYR A 10 -15.56 -5.42 29.07
N GLY A 11 -16.45 -4.81 29.84
CA GLY A 11 -16.91 -3.43 29.63
C GLY A 11 -18.01 -3.35 28.58
N ASP A 12 -18.83 -2.31 28.67
CA ASP A 12 -20.02 -2.14 27.85
C ASP A 12 -20.05 -0.82 27.07
N GLU A 13 -18.88 -0.26 26.75
CA GLU A 13 -18.82 0.81 25.77
C GLU A 13 -19.46 0.34 24.45
N VAL A 14 -20.17 1.24 23.76
CA VAL A 14 -20.92 0.92 22.53
C VAL A 14 -20.10 0.09 21.52
N PRO A 15 -18.82 0.40 21.23
CA PRO A 15 -17.99 -0.43 20.37
C PRO A 15 -17.87 -1.90 20.79
N GLY A 16 -17.77 -2.17 22.09
CA GLY A 16 -17.70 -3.52 22.65
C GLY A 16 -19.02 -4.27 22.52
N VAL A 17 -20.13 -3.60 22.83
CA VAL A 17 -21.49 -4.14 22.65
C VAL A 17 -21.73 -4.52 21.18
N LEU A 18 -21.38 -3.61 20.26
CA LEU A 18 -21.50 -3.85 18.82
C LEU A 18 -20.58 -4.98 18.34
N ALA A 19 -19.40 -5.17 18.95
CA ALA A 19 -18.53 -6.29 18.65
C ALA A 19 -19.15 -7.65 19.02
N LEU A 20 -19.82 -7.74 20.18
CA LEU A 20 -20.53 -8.96 20.60
C LEU A 20 -21.69 -9.28 19.65
N VAL A 21 -22.49 -8.26 19.30
CA VAL A 21 -23.61 -8.41 18.34
C VAL A 21 -23.09 -8.84 16.96
N ALA A 22 -22.00 -8.23 16.47
CA ALA A 22 -21.38 -8.60 15.21
C ALA A 22 -20.86 -10.04 15.22
N ALA A 23 -20.21 -10.47 16.31
CA ALA A 23 -19.71 -11.84 16.45
C ALA A 23 -20.85 -12.86 16.44
N ALA A 24 -21.90 -12.64 17.22
CA ALA A 24 -23.04 -13.55 17.30
C ALA A 24 -23.76 -13.68 15.96
N ARG A 25 -24.04 -12.56 15.28
CA ARG A 25 -24.72 -12.54 13.97
C ARG A 25 -23.86 -13.20 12.89
N GLU A 26 -22.57 -12.90 12.82
CA GLU A 26 -21.68 -13.48 11.79
C GLU A 26 -21.41 -14.97 12.04
N TYR A 27 -21.22 -15.38 13.30
CA TYR A 27 -21.07 -16.80 13.63
C TYR A 27 -22.33 -17.60 13.24
N ARG A 28 -23.52 -17.09 13.60
CA ARG A 28 -24.80 -17.72 13.23
C ARG A 28 -24.96 -17.87 11.72
N ALA A 29 -24.55 -16.85 10.95
CA ALA A 29 -24.59 -16.88 9.49
C ALA A 29 -23.61 -17.91 8.88
N ARG A 30 -22.54 -18.28 9.59
CA ARG A 30 -21.53 -19.26 9.15
C ARG A 30 -21.82 -20.69 9.61
N SER A 31 -22.49 -20.84 10.74
CA SER A 31 -22.73 -22.13 11.42
C SER A 31 -24.06 -22.78 11.02
N GLY A 32 -24.74 -22.29 9.98
CA GLY A 32 -26.06 -22.79 9.59
C GLY A 32 -27.14 -22.50 10.63
N GLY A 33 -27.01 -21.40 11.39
CA GLY A 33 -27.99 -20.96 12.37
C GLY A 33 -27.68 -21.29 13.83
N GLN A 34 -26.57 -21.97 14.14
CA GLN A 34 -26.18 -22.25 15.52
C GLN A 34 -25.81 -20.96 16.28
N PRO A 35 -26.29 -20.77 17.51
CA PRO A 35 -25.96 -19.59 18.31
C PRO A 35 -24.50 -19.63 18.77
N LEU A 36 -23.91 -18.44 18.95
CA LEU A 36 -22.62 -18.26 19.62
C LEU A 36 -22.89 -17.96 21.09
N LYS A 37 -22.28 -18.69 22.02
CA LYS A 37 -22.50 -18.40 23.45
C LYS A 37 -21.66 -17.18 23.83
N THR A 38 -22.32 -16.04 24.07
CA THR A 38 -21.67 -14.75 24.26
C THR A 38 -22.09 -14.09 25.57
N LEU A 39 -21.17 -13.37 26.19
CA LEU A 39 -21.40 -12.65 27.45
C LEU A 39 -20.87 -11.23 27.35
N LEU A 40 -21.70 -10.27 27.74
CA LEU A 40 -21.30 -8.93 28.14
C LEU A 40 -21.10 -8.91 29.66
N LEU A 41 -19.84 -8.77 30.09
CA LEU A 41 -19.44 -8.66 31.49
C LEU A 41 -19.00 -7.21 31.74
N THR A 42 -19.62 -6.50 32.68
CA THR A 42 -19.24 -5.09 32.96
C THR A 42 -19.16 -4.81 34.46
N ALA A 43 -18.24 -3.92 34.84
CA ALA A 43 -18.17 -3.38 36.20
C ALA A 43 -19.20 -2.27 36.45
N GLY A 44 -19.80 -1.70 35.40
CA GLY A 44 -20.84 -0.69 35.51
C GLY A 44 -22.16 -1.27 36.01
N ASP A 45 -23.03 -0.42 36.55
CA ASP A 45 -24.38 -0.79 36.97
C ASP A 45 -25.36 -0.57 35.80
N THR A 46 -25.87 -1.66 35.23
CA THR A 46 -26.71 -1.57 34.03
C THR A 46 -28.12 -1.06 34.33
N SER A 47 -28.51 -0.90 35.59
CA SER A 47 -29.78 -0.24 35.94
C SER A 47 -29.84 1.23 35.46
N TYR A 48 -28.67 1.87 35.29
CA TYR A 48 -28.54 3.20 34.67
C TYR A 48 -28.40 3.16 33.14
N GLY A 49 -28.40 1.97 32.55
CA GLY A 49 -28.32 1.71 31.11
C GLY A 49 -27.05 0.97 30.69
N VAL A 50 -27.07 0.37 29.49
CA VAL A 50 -25.94 -0.28 28.81
C VAL A 50 -25.40 0.66 27.74
N GLY A 51 -24.08 0.84 27.63
CA GLY A 51 -23.46 1.66 26.60
C GLY A 51 -22.39 2.65 27.09
N GLY A 52 -21.93 2.49 28.34
CA GLY A 52 -20.84 3.28 28.93
C GLY A 52 -20.99 4.79 28.74
N HIS A 53 -20.00 5.43 28.12
CA HIS A 53 -19.95 6.88 27.91
C HIS A 53 -21.19 7.50 27.26
N LEU A 54 -21.74 6.87 26.22
CA LEU A 54 -22.88 7.45 25.50
C LEU A 54 -24.16 7.41 26.34
N ILE A 55 -24.27 6.42 27.24
CA ILE A 55 -25.51 6.11 27.95
C ILE A 55 -25.41 6.52 29.41
N ARG A 56 -24.58 5.85 30.22
CA ARG A 56 -24.39 6.20 31.65
C ARG A 56 -23.56 7.48 31.84
N GLY A 57 -22.65 7.75 30.90
CA GLY A 57 -21.94 9.04 30.80
C GLY A 57 -22.75 10.15 30.13
N GLN A 58 -23.93 9.83 29.59
CA GLN A 58 -24.86 10.73 28.91
C GLN A 58 -24.22 11.65 27.86
N LEU A 59 -23.14 11.23 27.21
CA LEU A 59 -22.49 11.95 26.11
C LEU A 59 -23.39 11.94 24.86
N CYS A 60 -24.41 12.79 24.88
CA CYS A 60 -25.50 12.77 23.89
C CYS A 60 -25.16 13.52 22.59
N TYR A 61 -24.09 14.33 22.57
CA TYR A 61 -23.61 14.96 21.34
C TYR A 61 -22.59 14.04 20.68
N LEU A 62 -22.95 13.46 19.54
CA LEU A 62 -22.11 12.52 18.82
C LEU A 62 -21.13 13.23 17.89
N ASP A 63 -19.84 13.00 18.10
CA ASP A 63 -18.81 13.30 17.12
C ASP A 63 -18.91 12.30 15.95
N ARG A 64 -19.15 12.80 14.74
CA ARG A 64 -19.31 12.00 13.53
C ARG A 64 -18.27 12.34 12.47
N THR A 65 -18.11 11.46 11.46
CA THR A 65 -17.27 11.73 10.30
C THR A 65 -17.81 12.93 9.51
N HIS A 66 -17.16 14.09 9.60
CA HIS A 66 -17.53 15.27 8.82
C HIS A 66 -16.76 15.33 7.51
N LEU A 67 -17.47 15.42 6.38
CA LEU A 67 -16.84 15.45 5.06
C LEU A 67 -16.66 16.88 4.54
N SER A 68 -15.50 17.16 3.97
CA SER A 68 -15.27 18.42 3.25
C SER A 68 -16.22 18.52 2.04
N PRO A 69 -16.61 19.72 1.59
CA PRO A 69 -17.45 19.89 0.39
C PRO A 69 -16.91 19.13 -0.83
N LYS A 70 -15.59 19.15 -1.03
CA LYS A 70 -14.91 18.43 -2.11
C LYS A 70 -15.11 16.92 -2.04
N LEU A 71 -15.01 16.32 -0.85
CA LEU A 71 -15.21 14.87 -0.67
C LEU A 71 -16.67 14.46 -0.83
N ARG A 72 -17.59 15.31 -0.38
CA ARG A 72 -19.04 15.08 -0.58
C ARG A 72 -19.38 15.01 -2.07
N GLU A 73 -18.89 15.97 -2.85
CA GLU A 73 -19.08 15.98 -4.31
C GLU A 73 -18.41 14.78 -4.99
N GLN A 74 -17.14 14.49 -4.65
CA GLN A 74 -16.38 13.41 -5.29
C GLN A 74 -16.99 12.02 -5.10
N TYR A 75 -17.61 11.76 -3.94
CA TYR A 75 -18.14 10.44 -3.58
C TYR A 75 -19.68 10.39 -3.49
N GLY A 76 -20.37 11.48 -3.82
CA GLY A 76 -21.83 11.57 -3.73
C GLY A 76 -22.38 11.39 -2.31
N MET A 77 -21.65 11.87 -1.30
CA MET A 77 -21.98 11.66 0.12
C MET A 77 -22.67 12.87 0.77
N GLY A 78 -23.45 12.60 1.82
CA GLY A 78 -24.13 13.61 2.63
C GLY A 78 -23.19 14.42 3.54
N LEU A 79 -23.77 15.14 4.50
CA LEU A 79 -23.00 15.92 5.49
C LEU A 79 -22.02 15.05 6.28
N TYR A 80 -22.46 13.85 6.64
CA TYR A 80 -21.67 12.86 7.36
C TYR A 80 -21.17 11.77 6.40
N GLY A 81 -20.05 11.15 6.75
CA GLY A 81 -19.52 9.98 6.06
C GLY A 81 -20.41 8.75 6.20
N ASP A 82 -19.97 7.66 5.58
CA ASP A 82 -20.62 6.34 5.60
C ASP A 82 -20.07 5.51 6.79
N PRO A 83 -20.77 5.43 7.94
CA PRO A 83 -20.30 4.70 9.11
C PRO A 83 -20.44 3.19 8.93
N ALA A 84 -19.87 2.42 9.85
CA ALA A 84 -20.09 0.97 9.88
C ALA A 84 -21.58 0.62 10.03
N SER A 85 -22.05 -0.38 9.29
CA SER A 85 -23.47 -0.71 9.17
C SER A 85 -24.16 -0.95 10.52
N LEU A 86 -23.45 -1.55 11.48
CA LEU A 86 -24.02 -1.84 12.80
C LEU A 86 -24.11 -0.59 13.69
N TYR A 87 -23.21 0.38 13.51
CA TYR A 87 -23.34 1.69 14.15
C TYR A 87 -24.50 2.48 13.52
N GLN A 88 -24.67 2.40 12.20
CA GLN A 88 -25.81 3.00 11.51
C GLN A 88 -27.15 2.44 12.02
N GLU A 89 -27.25 1.12 12.21
CA GLU A 89 -28.41 0.46 12.81
C GLU A 89 -28.69 0.99 14.22
N PHE A 90 -27.66 1.13 15.06
CA PHE A 90 -27.78 1.70 16.40
C PHE A 90 -28.32 3.15 16.36
N LEU A 91 -27.78 4.00 15.48
CA LEU A 91 -28.24 5.38 15.33
C LEU A 91 -29.72 5.44 14.90
N GLN A 92 -30.12 4.59 13.95
CA GLN A 92 -31.50 4.51 13.47
C GLN A 92 -32.48 4.06 14.56
N ARG A 93 -32.17 2.98 15.28
CA ARG A 93 -33.00 2.46 16.39
C ARG A 93 -33.11 3.46 17.54
N SER A 94 -32.05 4.24 17.77
CA SER A 94 -32.02 5.29 18.79
C SER A 94 -32.74 6.57 18.37
N GLY A 95 -33.06 6.73 17.08
CA GLY A 95 -33.72 7.90 16.53
C GLY A 95 -32.83 9.14 16.47
N VAL A 96 -31.52 8.96 16.24
CA VAL A 96 -30.58 10.06 15.99
C VAL A 96 -30.89 10.68 14.62
N VAL A 97 -31.02 12.00 14.56
CA VAL A 97 -31.29 12.71 13.30
C VAL A 97 -29.99 13.14 12.64
N GLU A 98 -29.17 13.90 13.37
CA GLU A 98 -27.83 14.26 12.93
C GLU A 98 -26.77 13.79 13.93
N VAL A 99 -26.80 14.34 15.15
CA VAL A 99 -25.79 14.05 16.19
C VAL A 99 -26.37 13.92 17.60
N GLY A 100 -27.64 14.25 17.81
CA GLY A 100 -28.29 14.21 19.12
C GLY A 100 -28.79 12.81 19.48
N LEU A 101 -28.13 12.16 20.44
CA LEU A 101 -28.52 10.85 20.98
C LEU A 101 -29.26 11.00 22.30
N ASP A 102 -30.55 10.65 22.34
CA ASP A 102 -31.24 10.47 23.62
C ASP A 102 -30.76 9.17 24.27
N TRP A 103 -29.99 9.27 25.35
CA TRP A 103 -29.37 8.14 26.02
C TRP A 103 -30.38 7.06 26.44
N ARG A 104 -31.64 7.41 26.74
CA ARG A 104 -32.68 6.41 27.06
C ARG A 104 -33.07 5.57 25.85
N LYS A 105 -33.12 6.18 24.67
CA LYS A 105 -33.39 5.46 23.42
C LYS A 105 -32.18 4.63 22.99
N GLY A 106 -30.98 5.14 23.26
CA GLY A 106 -29.72 4.42 23.06
C GLY A 106 -29.63 3.14 23.89
N ASP A 107 -29.89 3.21 25.20
CA ASP A 107 -29.95 2.03 26.08
C ASP A 107 -30.90 0.97 25.53
N ARG A 108 -32.14 1.38 25.22
CA ARG A 108 -33.15 0.49 24.66
C ARG A 108 -32.66 -0.19 23.38
N ALA A 109 -32.09 0.59 22.44
CA ALA A 109 -31.58 0.06 21.18
C ALA A 109 -30.47 -0.98 21.40
N LEU A 110 -29.52 -0.73 22.29
CA LEU A 110 -28.44 -1.68 22.58
C LEU A 110 -28.95 -2.94 23.26
N ARG A 111 -29.89 -2.82 24.20
CA ARG A 111 -30.53 -3.98 24.85
C ARG A 111 -31.30 -4.84 23.86
N GLU A 112 -32.05 -4.24 22.94
CA GLU A 112 -32.73 -4.95 21.86
C GLU A 112 -31.72 -5.68 20.96
N MET A 113 -30.63 -5.02 20.55
CA MET A 113 -29.58 -5.64 19.72
C MET A 113 -28.87 -6.80 20.43
N LEU A 114 -28.57 -6.67 21.73
CA LEU A 114 -27.98 -7.73 22.56
C LEU A 114 -28.94 -8.92 22.72
N LEU A 115 -30.23 -8.64 22.96
CA LEU A 115 -31.28 -9.66 23.08
C LEU A 115 -31.45 -10.45 21.77
N GLU A 116 -31.55 -9.76 20.63
CA GLU A 116 -31.63 -10.38 19.31
C GLU A 116 -30.39 -11.24 18.98
N ALA A 117 -29.23 -10.84 19.48
CA ALA A 117 -27.98 -11.57 19.34
C ALA A 117 -27.82 -12.74 20.32
N GLY A 118 -28.67 -12.84 21.35
CA GLY A 118 -28.57 -13.87 22.39
C GLY A 118 -27.36 -13.67 23.30
N VAL A 119 -27.03 -12.43 23.63
CA VAL A 119 -25.89 -12.08 24.50
C VAL A 119 -26.36 -12.02 25.95
N ASP A 120 -25.73 -12.81 26.82
CA ASP A 120 -25.96 -12.72 28.26
C ASP A 120 -25.36 -11.42 28.82
N ILE A 121 -25.95 -10.86 29.88
CA ILE A 121 -25.44 -9.67 30.55
C ILE A 121 -25.19 -9.98 32.02
N VAL A 122 -23.99 -9.68 32.49
CA VAL A 122 -23.63 -9.67 33.91
C VAL A 122 -22.97 -8.32 34.21
N ASP A 123 -23.54 -7.60 35.16
CA ASP A 123 -23.11 -6.26 35.54
C ASP A 123 -22.54 -6.22 36.96
N GLN A 124 -22.03 -5.06 37.38
CA GLN A 124 -21.35 -4.85 38.66
C GLN A 124 -20.21 -5.86 38.94
N ALA A 125 -19.65 -6.45 37.87
CA ALA A 125 -18.67 -7.51 37.92
C ALA A 125 -17.25 -6.97 37.73
N LYS A 126 -16.59 -6.64 38.83
CA LYS A 126 -15.18 -6.22 38.85
C LYS A 126 -14.24 -7.42 38.77
N ILE A 127 -13.15 -7.31 38.02
CA ILE A 127 -12.15 -8.37 37.87
C ILE A 127 -11.27 -8.45 39.11
N SER A 128 -11.31 -9.59 39.80
CA SER A 128 -10.39 -9.90 40.88
C SER A 128 -9.08 -10.48 40.33
N ARG A 129 -9.19 -11.52 39.48
CA ARG A 129 -8.05 -12.20 38.85
C ARG A 129 -8.39 -12.71 37.45
N VAL A 130 -7.34 -13.01 36.68
CA VAL A 130 -7.46 -13.69 35.39
C VAL A 130 -6.56 -14.92 35.37
N GLN A 131 -6.95 -15.94 34.60
CA GLN A 131 -6.14 -17.14 34.41
C GLN A 131 -5.69 -17.25 32.95
N LYS A 132 -4.43 -17.64 32.74
CA LYS A 132 -3.85 -17.86 31.41
C LYS A 132 -3.33 -19.29 31.25
N THR A 133 -3.28 -19.74 30.00
CA THR A 133 -2.56 -20.94 29.58
C THR A 133 -1.57 -20.54 28.51
N GLY A 134 -0.27 -20.52 28.86
CA GLY A 134 0.73 -19.84 28.05
C GLY A 134 0.38 -18.37 27.87
N ASP A 135 0.36 -17.90 26.63
CA ASP A 135 0.02 -16.52 26.29
C ASP A 135 -1.49 -16.27 26.18
N ARG A 136 -2.32 -17.32 26.13
CA ARG A 136 -3.77 -17.18 25.95
C ARG A 136 -4.48 -16.93 27.28
N LEU A 137 -5.41 -15.98 27.28
CA LEU A 137 -6.36 -15.78 28.37
C LEU A 137 -7.39 -16.92 28.37
N LEU A 138 -7.65 -17.52 29.54
CA LEU A 138 -8.59 -18.63 29.70
C LEU A 138 -9.87 -18.19 30.42
N SER A 139 -9.72 -17.45 31.52
CA SER A 139 -10.85 -17.08 32.37
C SER A 139 -10.67 -15.76 33.10
N ILE A 140 -11.82 -15.19 33.48
CA ILE A 140 -11.96 -14.01 34.33
C ILE A 140 -12.65 -14.46 35.61
N THR A 141 -12.09 -14.14 36.78
CA THR A 141 -12.78 -14.28 38.07
C THR A 141 -13.19 -12.90 38.57
N THR A 142 -14.42 -12.77 39.05
CA THR A 142 -14.95 -11.52 39.62
C THR A 142 -14.68 -11.41 41.13
N ASP A 143 -14.89 -10.24 41.71
CA ASP A 143 -14.77 -10.02 43.17
C ASP A 143 -15.74 -10.90 43.97
N ASP A 144 -16.91 -11.24 43.42
CA ASP A 144 -17.90 -12.13 44.03
C ASP A 144 -17.54 -13.64 43.90
N GLY A 145 -16.38 -13.95 43.30
CA GLY A 145 -15.85 -15.31 43.18
C GLY A 145 -16.39 -16.12 42.00
N ASP A 146 -17.25 -15.54 41.15
CA ASP A 146 -17.69 -16.17 39.91
C ASP A 146 -16.57 -16.20 38.86
N THR A 147 -16.47 -17.30 38.11
CA THR A 147 -15.44 -17.50 37.09
C THR A 147 -16.08 -17.74 35.72
N PHE A 148 -15.65 -16.97 34.74
CA PHE A 148 -16.15 -16.99 33.37
C PHE A 148 -15.02 -17.41 32.42
N GLN A 149 -15.22 -18.48 31.66
CA GLN A 149 -14.23 -18.97 30.69
C GLN A 149 -14.65 -18.62 29.26
N ALA A 150 -13.68 -18.32 28.39
CA ALA A 150 -13.96 -18.13 26.96
C ALA A 150 -12.78 -18.44 26.04
N LYS A 151 -13.10 -18.61 24.75
CA LYS A 151 -12.10 -18.84 23.70
C LYS A 151 -11.43 -17.54 23.26
N GLN A 152 -12.21 -16.46 23.16
CA GLN A 152 -11.78 -15.12 22.77
C GLN A 152 -12.36 -14.08 23.73
N PHE A 153 -11.69 -12.93 23.82
CA PHE A 153 -12.08 -11.83 24.69
C PHE A 153 -11.97 -10.48 23.99
N ILE A 154 -12.93 -9.60 24.27
CA ILE A 154 -12.93 -8.21 23.80
C ILE A 154 -13.00 -7.30 25.03
N ASP A 155 -12.00 -6.49 25.24
CA ASP A 155 -11.94 -5.47 26.28
C ASP A 155 -12.39 -4.13 25.69
N SER A 156 -13.51 -3.60 26.15
CA SER A 156 -13.99 -2.28 25.72
C SER A 156 -13.84 -1.21 26.81
N THR A 157 -13.17 -1.53 27.91
CA THR A 157 -12.92 -0.56 28.98
C THR A 157 -11.95 0.53 28.51
N VAL A 158 -12.15 1.74 29.02
CA VAL A 158 -11.43 2.95 28.60
C VAL A 158 -9.95 2.99 28.98
N ASN A 159 -9.52 2.05 29.83
CA ASN A 159 -8.16 1.84 30.29
C ASN A 159 -7.60 0.47 29.88
N ALA A 160 -8.33 -0.35 29.11
CA ALA A 160 -7.96 -1.73 28.78
C ALA A 160 -7.77 -2.62 30.03
N GLY A 161 -8.64 -2.47 31.04
CA GLY A 161 -8.55 -3.11 32.34
C GLY A 161 -8.45 -4.65 32.32
N LEU A 162 -9.10 -5.34 31.38
CA LEU A 162 -8.94 -6.78 31.23
C LEU A 162 -7.54 -7.12 30.72
N LEU A 163 -7.08 -6.43 29.68
CA LEU A 163 -5.74 -6.64 29.14
C LEU A 163 -4.68 -6.27 30.19
N GLN A 164 -4.88 -5.21 30.96
CA GLN A 164 -4.00 -4.84 32.07
C GLN A 164 -3.82 -5.99 33.06
N ARG A 165 -4.90 -6.67 33.46
CA ARG A 165 -4.80 -7.82 34.38
C ARG A 165 -4.14 -9.04 33.75
N ALA A 166 -4.25 -9.22 32.43
CA ALA A 166 -3.66 -10.36 31.73
C ALA A 166 -2.14 -10.23 31.48
N ARG A 167 -1.58 -9.01 31.44
CA ARG A 167 -0.18 -8.79 31.04
C ARG A 167 0.55 -7.61 31.71
N GLY A 168 -0.13 -6.80 32.52
CA GLY A 168 0.48 -5.71 33.29
C GLY A 168 0.91 -4.48 32.50
N LEU A 169 0.34 -4.21 31.32
CA LEU A 169 0.91 -3.25 30.37
C LEU A 169 -0.07 -2.13 29.96
N THR A 170 0.29 -0.87 30.23
CA THR A 170 -0.26 0.36 29.64
C THR A 170 0.82 1.40 29.37
N VAL A 171 0.72 2.11 28.24
CA VAL A 171 1.28 3.46 28.15
C VAL A 171 0.33 4.33 28.95
N ARG A 172 0.80 4.85 30.08
CA ARG A 172 0.06 5.80 30.90
C ARG A 172 -0.02 7.15 30.20
N GLY A 173 -1.22 7.74 30.21
CA GLY A 173 -1.47 9.05 29.62
C GLY A 173 -0.88 9.20 28.22
N PHE A 174 -0.40 10.38 27.87
CA PHE A 174 0.33 10.64 26.62
C PHE A 174 1.81 10.22 26.71
N GLY A 175 2.10 9.08 27.34
CA GLY A 175 3.45 8.53 27.42
C GLY A 175 4.10 8.28 26.05
N THR A 176 3.30 8.03 25.01
CA THR A 176 3.71 7.94 23.60
C THR A 176 4.16 9.28 22.99
N LEU A 177 3.91 10.40 23.66
CA LEU A 177 4.49 11.71 23.39
C LEU A 177 5.50 12.09 24.48
N GLY A 178 5.93 11.13 25.29
CA GLY A 178 6.78 11.27 26.47
C GLY A 178 6.20 12.23 27.51
N LEU A 179 4.88 12.15 27.72
CA LEU A 179 4.12 12.89 28.73
C LEU A 179 3.27 11.89 29.54
N PRO A 180 3.91 10.95 30.27
CA PRO A 180 3.22 9.80 30.88
C PRO A 180 2.23 10.20 31.98
N ASP A 181 2.42 11.35 32.62
CA ASP A 181 1.52 11.86 33.67
C ASP A 181 0.40 12.74 33.11
N SER A 182 0.43 13.07 31.82
CA SER A 182 -0.54 13.96 31.18
C SER A 182 -1.70 13.17 30.60
N ALA A 183 -2.92 13.65 30.85
CA ALA A 183 -4.16 13.12 30.29
C ALA A 183 -5.03 14.25 29.73
N LEU A 184 -6.01 13.89 28.91
CA LEU A 184 -7.11 14.81 28.59
C LEU A 184 -8.03 14.93 29.80
N PRO A 185 -8.67 16.09 30.03
CA PRO A 185 -9.64 16.21 31.10
C PRO A 185 -10.81 15.23 30.93
N VAL A 186 -11.33 14.76 32.06
CA VAL A 186 -12.60 14.01 32.08
C VAL A 186 -13.76 14.98 32.08
N SER A 187 -14.92 14.55 31.61
CA SER A 187 -16.15 15.35 31.70
C SER A 187 -17.19 14.72 32.59
N LEU A 188 -17.77 15.55 33.45
CA LEU A 188 -19.04 15.25 34.07
C LEU A 188 -20.13 15.96 33.25
N VAL A 189 -20.73 15.20 32.34
CA VAL A 189 -21.84 15.68 31.52
C VAL A 189 -23.04 15.96 32.43
N PHE A 190 -23.85 16.94 32.07
CA PHE A 190 -25.09 17.23 32.79
C PHE A 190 -26.21 17.56 31.81
N GLU A 191 -27.43 17.24 32.22
CA GLU A 191 -28.64 17.54 31.48
C GLU A 191 -29.38 18.70 32.14
N THR A 192 -29.90 19.61 31.32
CA THR A 192 -30.81 20.68 31.76
C THR A 192 -32.22 20.39 31.28
N GLN A 193 -33.22 20.66 32.13
CA GLN A 193 -34.64 20.65 31.75
C GLN A 193 -35.29 21.99 32.12
N GLY A 194 -36.14 22.52 31.24
CA GLY A 194 -36.80 23.82 31.42
C GLY A 194 -36.01 25.02 30.87
N LEU A 195 -34.75 24.82 30.47
CA LEU A 195 -33.96 25.81 29.73
C LEU A 195 -34.29 25.69 28.23
N THR A 196 -34.64 26.79 27.56
CA THR A 196 -35.02 26.76 26.14
C THR A 196 -33.89 27.23 25.22
N VAL A 197 -33.87 26.69 24.00
CA VAL A 197 -32.90 27.07 22.95
C VAL A 197 -33.00 28.57 22.64
N ASP A 198 -34.20 29.12 22.55
CA ASP A 198 -34.41 30.54 22.26
C ASP A 198 -33.93 31.45 23.40
N PHE A 199 -34.02 30.99 24.65
CA PHE A 199 -33.42 31.71 25.77
C PHE A 199 -31.90 31.78 25.62
N LEU A 200 -31.24 30.65 25.38
CA LEU A 200 -29.78 30.58 25.21
C LEU A 200 -29.29 31.45 24.06
N ARG A 201 -29.96 31.38 22.91
CA ARG A 201 -29.61 32.17 21.72
C ARG A 201 -29.67 33.68 22.01
N ARG A 202 -30.75 34.14 22.66
CA ARG A 202 -30.90 35.56 23.03
C ARG A 202 -29.88 36.00 24.08
N ALA A 203 -29.66 35.17 25.10
CA ALA A 203 -28.72 35.45 26.17
C ALA A 203 -27.28 35.60 25.62
N GLU A 204 -26.84 34.66 24.77
CA GLU A 204 -25.52 34.73 24.16
C GLU A 204 -25.36 35.97 23.28
N ALA A 205 -26.31 36.23 22.37
CA ALA A 205 -26.26 37.38 21.48
C ALA A 205 -26.18 38.71 22.25
N GLY A 206 -26.99 38.86 23.32
CA GLY A 206 -26.95 40.03 24.18
C GLY A 206 -25.60 40.21 24.87
N TRP A 207 -25.02 39.12 25.39
CA TRP A 207 -23.71 39.18 26.06
C TRP A 207 -22.54 39.40 25.10
N ILE A 208 -22.60 38.93 23.86
CA ILE A 208 -21.59 39.27 22.84
C ILE A 208 -21.52 40.79 22.66
N GLN A 209 -22.67 41.45 22.51
CA GLN A 209 -22.73 42.91 22.35
C GLN A 209 -22.13 43.64 23.56
N ARG A 210 -22.44 43.17 24.78
CA ARG A 210 -21.91 43.73 26.02
C ARG A 210 -20.39 43.54 26.14
N PHE A 211 -19.88 42.32 25.91
CA PHE A 211 -18.45 42.03 26.00
C PHE A 211 -17.62 42.76 24.94
N CYS A 212 -18.17 42.97 23.75
CA CYS A 212 -17.51 43.73 22.69
C CYS A 212 -17.59 45.26 22.91
N ASN A 213 -18.36 45.74 23.89
CA ASN A 213 -18.44 47.16 24.24
C ASN A 213 -17.40 47.49 25.33
N PRO A 214 -16.31 48.20 25.02
CA PRO A 214 -15.29 48.55 26.01
C PRO A 214 -15.80 49.53 27.09
N LYS A 215 -16.95 50.20 26.86
CA LYS A 215 -17.57 51.12 27.83
C LYS A 215 -18.46 50.41 28.85
N ASP A 216 -18.81 49.14 28.64
CA ASP A 216 -19.61 48.35 29.58
C ASP A 216 -18.71 47.81 30.71
N THR A 217 -18.60 48.57 31.79
CA THR A 217 -17.67 48.28 32.90
C THR A 217 -17.96 46.95 33.59
N GLU A 218 -19.23 46.53 33.68
CA GLU A 218 -19.61 45.23 34.23
C GLU A 218 -19.13 44.10 33.31
N ALA A 219 -19.39 44.20 32.01
CA ALA A 219 -18.97 43.19 31.04
C ALA A 219 -17.44 43.06 30.98
N GLN A 220 -16.71 44.17 31.01
CA GLN A 220 -15.24 44.16 31.07
C GLN A 220 -14.71 43.56 32.39
N LYS A 221 -15.41 43.78 33.52
CA LYS A 221 -15.07 43.12 34.79
C LYS A 221 -15.23 41.60 34.70
N TYR A 222 -16.32 41.11 34.08
CA TYR A 222 -16.55 39.67 33.91
C TYR A 222 -15.50 39.02 33.00
N LEU A 223 -15.13 39.69 31.89
CA LEU A 223 -14.02 39.27 31.04
C LEU A 223 -12.71 39.22 31.82
N SER A 224 -12.42 40.23 32.64
CA SER A 224 -11.21 40.28 33.47
C SER A 224 -11.15 39.14 34.48
N ILE A 225 -12.27 38.79 35.14
CA ILE A 225 -12.33 37.65 36.06
C ILE A 225 -12.04 36.35 35.31
N ALA A 226 -12.74 36.08 34.21
CA ALA A 226 -12.55 34.87 33.42
C ALA A 226 -11.14 34.80 32.79
N ALA A 227 -10.54 35.94 32.48
CA ALA A 227 -9.17 36.05 32.00
C ALA A 227 -8.10 35.85 33.10
N GLY A 228 -8.49 35.82 34.38
CA GLY A 228 -7.55 35.79 35.51
C GLY A 228 -6.77 37.09 35.66
N GLY A 229 -7.33 38.22 35.20
CA GLY A 229 -6.69 39.54 35.23
C GLY A 229 -5.72 39.81 34.07
N ASP A 230 -5.54 38.89 33.12
CA ASP A 230 -4.64 39.08 31.97
C ASP A 230 -5.33 39.88 30.83
N PRO A 231 -4.88 41.12 30.53
CA PRO A 231 -5.47 41.93 29.47
C PRO A 231 -5.35 41.30 28.08
N LYS A 232 -4.29 40.53 27.81
CA LYS A 232 -4.12 39.84 26.51
C LYS A 232 -5.17 38.76 26.34
N ARG A 233 -5.53 38.09 27.43
CA ARG A 233 -6.56 37.04 27.42
C ARG A 233 -7.97 37.62 27.32
N VAL A 234 -8.21 38.80 27.89
CA VAL A 234 -9.45 39.57 27.63
C VAL A 234 -9.61 39.85 26.14
N GLN A 235 -8.57 40.40 25.51
CA GLN A 235 -8.60 40.67 24.05
C GLN A 235 -8.76 39.38 23.24
N TRP A 236 -8.14 38.29 23.68
CA TRP A 236 -8.32 36.98 23.05
C TRP A 236 -9.79 36.53 23.13
N PHE A 237 -10.47 36.65 24.27
CA PHE A 237 -11.90 36.30 24.39
C PHE A 237 -12.76 37.14 23.44
N ILE A 238 -12.56 38.46 23.41
CA ILE A 238 -13.31 39.37 22.52
C ILE A 238 -13.08 38.99 21.05
N SER A 239 -11.83 38.71 20.66
CA SER A 239 -11.50 38.30 19.29
C SER A 239 -12.17 36.98 18.85
N ARG A 240 -12.62 36.16 19.80
CA ARG A 240 -13.33 34.89 19.54
C ARG A 240 -14.85 35.03 19.55
N MET A 241 -15.37 36.22 19.86
CA MET A 241 -16.81 36.52 19.81
C MET A 241 -17.22 37.18 18.49
N GLN A 242 -16.26 37.57 17.66
CA GLN A 242 -16.47 38.22 16.37
C GLN A 242 -15.69 37.50 15.27
N ASP A 243 -16.25 37.48 14.05
CA ASP A 243 -15.54 37.00 12.87
C ASP A 243 -14.53 38.05 12.36
N SER A 244 -13.81 37.72 11.28
CA SER A 244 -12.82 38.63 10.67
C SER A 244 -13.42 39.94 10.14
N ALA A 245 -14.75 40.02 9.98
CA ALA A 245 -15.47 41.21 9.57
C ALA A 245 -16.11 41.96 10.76
N GLY A 246 -15.82 41.54 12.01
CA GLY A 246 -16.36 42.14 13.23
C GLY A 246 -17.80 41.74 13.55
N ARG A 247 -18.38 40.76 12.83
CA ARG A 247 -19.76 40.31 13.07
C ARG A 247 -19.82 39.33 14.23
N PRO A 248 -20.84 39.39 15.11
CA PRO A 248 -21.02 38.45 16.21
C PRO A 248 -21.03 36.98 15.75
N MET A 249 -20.24 36.14 16.41
CA MET A 249 -20.22 34.69 16.22
C MET A 249 -21.22 34.02 17.17
N THR A 250 -22.51 34.14 16.87
CA THR A 250 -23.59 33.50 17.65
C THR A 250 -23.65 32.00 17.38
N MET A 251 -24.20 31.24 18.34
CA MET A 251 -24.46 29.81 18.23
C MET A 251 -25.36 29.46 17.04
N VAL A 252 -25.13 28.28 16.48
CA VAL A 252 -25.95 27.70 15.41
C VAL A 252 -26.79 26.57 16.00
N VAL A 253 -28.07 26.55 15.68
CA VAL A 253 -29.01 25.52 16.16
C VAL A 253 -29.35 24.60 15.00
N GLY A 254 -28.94 23.34 15.12
CA GLY A 254 -29.30 22.28 14.20
C GLY A 254 -30.59 21.56 14.62
N PRO A 255 -30.97 20.48 13.92
CA PRO A 255 -32.20 19.74 14.21
C PRO A 255 -32.26 19.13 15.61
N ASP A 256 -31.13 18.62 16.12
CA ASP A 256 -31.01 17.92 17.39
C ASP A 256 -29.76 18.35 18.20
N TYR A 257 -29.18 19.52 17.88
CA TYR A 257 -27.97 20.03 18.56
C TYR A 257 -27.82 21.56 18.51
N ILE A 258 -26.91 22.07 19.34
CA ILE A 258 -26.43 23.46 19.30
C ILE A 258 -24.92 23.44 19.12
N ASP A 259 -24.42 24.11 18.09
CA ASP A 259 -23.00 24.42 17.88
C ASP A 259 -22.69 25.79 18.48
N VAL A 260 -21.98 25.79 19.62
CA VAL A 260 -21.58 27.02 20.31
C VAL A 260 -20.26 27.52 19.75
N ARG A 261 -20.29 28.73 19.17
CA ARG A 261 -19.22 29.28 18.33
C ARG A 261 -18.23 30.16 19.08
N CYS A 262 -18.53 30.56 20.31
CA CYS A 262 -17.71 31.45 21.12
C CYS A 262 -17.69 31.07 22.62
N HIS A 263 -16.95 31.81 23.44
CA HIS A 263 -16.72 31.52 24.86
C HIS A 263 -17.62 32.33 25.82
N VAL A 264 -18.73 32.90 25.35
CA VAL A 264 -19.61 33.76 26.16
C VAL A 264 -20.12 33.03 27.41
N LEU A 265 -20.66 31.83 27.25
CA LEU A 265 -21.17 31.03 28.38
C LEU A 265 -20.05 30.66 29.37
N SER A 266 -18.87 30.33 28.86
CA SER A 266 -17.67 30.08 29.68
C SER A 266 -17.29 31.32 30.50
N VAL A 267 -17.21 32.49 29.87
CA VAL A 267 -16.87 33.76 30.55
C VAL A 267 -17.90 34.06 31.65
N LEU A 268 -19.19 33.90 31.36
CA LEU A 268 -20.26 34.16 32.34
C LEU A 268 -20.19 33.23 33.54
N TYR A 269 -20.00 31.93 33.31
CA TYR A 269 -19.87 30.97 34.42
C TYR A 269 -18.64 31.26 35.28
N HIS A 270 -17.50 31.53 34.67
CA HIS A 270 -16.26 31.82 35.39
C HIS A 270 -16.32 33.16 36.13
N ALA A 271 -16.98 34.16 35.56
CA ALA A 271 -17.29 35.42 36.26
C ALA A 271 -18.20 35.19 37.48
N TYR A 272 -19.26 34.38 37.33
CA TYR A 272 -20.13 33.97 38.44
C TYR A 272 -19.37 33.21 39.53
N ARG A 273 -18.48 32.29 39.13
CA ARG A 273 -17.64 31.52 40.07
C ARG A 273 -16.57 32.35 40.75
N GLY A 274 -16.22 33.51 40.21
CA GLY A 274 -15.06 34.28 40.65
C GLY A 274 -13.73 33.60 40.32
N THR A 275 -13.67 32.80 39.25
CA THR A 275 -12.48 32.01 38.88
C THR A 275 -12.01 32.31 37.47
N ALA A 276 -10.71 32.11 37.20
CA ALA A 276 -10.19 32.18 35.84
C ALA A 276 -10.64 30.95 35.02
N TRP A 277 -10.87 31.12 33.72
CA TRP A 277 -11.07 30.02 32.78
C TRP A 277 -9.72 29.33 32.52
N ASN A 278 -9.20 28.58 33.48
CA ASN A 278 -7.88 27.95 33.41
C ASN A 278 -7.89 26.56 34.06
N LEU A 279 -7.99 25.53 33.23
CA LEU A 279 -8.13 24.14 33.67
C LEU A 279 -7.01 23.69 34.62
N GLU A 280 -5.75 24.06 34.40
CA GLU A 280 -4.65 23.61 35.27
C GLU A 280 -4.69 24.30 36.65
N GLN A 281 -5.11 25.57 36.69
CA GLN A 281 -5.17 26.38 37.89
C GLN A 281 -6.41 26.08 38.75
N THR A 282 -7.59 26.09 38.15
CA THR A 282 -8.87 25.88 38.86
C THR A 282 -9.23 24.41 38.97
N LYS A 283 -8.58 23.55 38.17
CA LYS A 283 -8.88 22.11 37.99
C LYS A 283 -10.26 21.80 37.40
N PHE A 284 -11.01 22.82 37.03
CA PHE A 284 -12.26 22.70 36.29
C PHE A 284 -12.42 23.89 35.34
N ILE A 285 -13.02 23.66 34.18
CA ILE A 285 -13.55 24.74 33.35
C ILE A 285 -14.92 24.37 32.82
N LEU A 286 -15.78 25.37 32.66
CA LEU A 286 -16.90 25.27 31.74
C LEU A 286 -16.40 25.73 30.37
N ASP A 287 -16.12 24.77 29.49
CA ASP A 287 -15.66 25.02 28.14
C ASP A 287 -16.83 25.35 27.19
N SER A 288 -16.55 25.74 25.94
CA SER A 288 -17.57 25.95 24.91
C SER A 288 -18.36 24.65 24.71
N PRO A 289 -19.66 24.62 25.05
CA PRO A 289 -20.41 23.38 25.21
C PRO A 289 -20.77 22.74 23.87
N ASN A 290 -20.62 21.41 23.79
CA ASN A 290 -21.30 20.61 22.77
C ASN A 290 -22.66 20.21 23.37
N ILE A 291 -23.76 20.70 22.79
CA ILE A 291 -25.10 20.52 23.38
C ILE A 291 -25.98 19.69 22.44
N ALA A 292 -26.49 18.57 22.93
CA ALA A 292 -27.54 17.82 22.25
C ALA A 292 -28.92 18.30 22.72
N VAL A 293 -29.82 18.54 21.78
CA VAL A 293 -31.21 18.94 22.05
C VAL A 293 -32.07 17.68 22.07
N LEU A 294 -32.67 17.39 23.21
CA LEU A 294 -33.39 16.15 23.47
C LEU A 294 -34.91 16.41 23.62
N PRO A 295 -35.76 15.40 23.40
CA PRO A 295 -37.20 15.52 23.58
C PRO A 295 -37.58 15.97 25.01
N GLY A 296 -38.68 16.71 25.12
CA GLY A 296 -39.21 17.19 26.41
C GLY A 296 -38.50 18.43 26.96
N GLY A 297 -37.87 19.24 26.11
CA GLY A 297 -37.16 20.45 26.52
C GLY A 297 -35.90 20.16 27.33
N ARG A 298 -35.28 19.00 27.08
CA ARG A 298 -34.06 18.55 27.73
C ARG A 298 -32.87 18.90 26.84
N MET A 299 -31.72 19.23 27.43
CA MET A 299 -30.47 19.44 26.70
C MET A 299 -29.33 18.81 27.47
N SER A 300 -28.49 18.01 26.81
CA SER A 300 -27.30 17.39 27.42
C SER A 300 -26.05 18.20 27.05
N TRP A 301 -25.22 18.53 28.05
CA TRP A 301 -24.11 19.47 27.96
C TRP A 301 -22.77 18.78 28.21
N ASN A 302 -21.98 18.60 27.16
CA ASN A 302 -20.57 18.23 27.29
C ASN A 302 -19.70 19.50 27.33
N ALA A 303 -19.60 20.07 28.54
CA ALA A 303 -19.00 21.39 28.77
C ALA A 303 -18.11 21.46 30.03
N LEU A 304 -18.48 20.73 31.09
CA LEU A 304 -17.71 20.74 32.33
C LEU A 304 -16.51 19.79 32.19
N LEU A 305 -15.32 20.38 32.06
CA LEU A 305 -14.06 19.65 31.96
C LEU A 305 -13.36 19.69 33.32
N CYS A 306 -12.98 18.52 33.83
CA CYS A 306 -12.29 18.35 35.09
C CYS A 306 -10.86 17.89 34.83
N PHE A 307 -9.89 18.61 35.40
CA PHE A 307 -8.47 18.26 35.27
C PHE A 307 -8.21 16.95 35.99
N VAL A 308 -7.45 16.09 35.34
CA VAL A 308 -6.91 14.86 35.91
C VAL A 308 -5.49 14.63 35.39
N THR A 309 -4.65 14.04 36.21
CA THR A 309 -3.42 13.36 35.80
C THR A 309 -3.75 12.02 35.16
N ALA A 310 -2.76 11.40 34.50
CA ALA A 310 -2.94 10.05 33.96
C ALA A 310 -3.32 9.01 35.02
N ASN A 311 -2.70 9.07 36.21
CA ASN A 311 -3.01 8.15 37.31
C ASN A 311 -4.44 8.37 37.84
N GLU A 312 -4.89 9.62 37.94
CA GLU A 312 -6.27 9.92 38.35
C GLU A 312 -7.29 9.44 37.30
N ALA A 313 -7.01 9.65 36.01
CA ALA A 313 -7.86 9.14 34.93
C ALA A 313 -8.00 7.61 34.97
N GLU A 314 -6.89 6.91 35.21
CA GLU A 314 -6.86 5.46 35.34
C GLU A 314 -7.60 4.98 36.60
N ALA A 315 -7.39 5.63 37.74
CA ALA A 315 -8.09 5.31 38.98
C ALA A 315 -9.61 5.49 38.85
N LEU A 316 -10.05 6.54 38.15
CA LEU A 316 -11.47 6.76 37.84
C LEU A 316 -12.02 5.63 36.96
N ALA A 317 -11.29 5.23 35.92
CA ALA A 317 -11.70 4.13 35.04
C ALA A 317 -11.81 2.79 35.80
N GLN A 318 -10.88 2.50 36.72
CA GLN A 318 -10.93 1.31 37.57
C GLN A 318 -12.09 1.34 38.57
N ASN A 319 -12.56 2.53 38.95
CA ASN A 319 -13.68 2.72 39.86
C ASN A 319 -15.01 2.96 39.11
N ALA A 320 -15.25 2.20 38.04
CA ALA A 320 -16.47 2.26 37.22
C ALA A 320 -16.80 3.66 36.66
N GLY A 321 -15.81 4.54 36.53
CA GLY A 321 -16.00 5.88 35.99
C GLY A 321 -16.83 6.82 36.88
N LEU A 322 -17.00 6.51 38.17
CA LEU A 322 -17.83 7.34 39.06
C LEU A 322 -17.20 8.72 39.32
N PRO A 323 -18.00 9.81 39.33
CA PRO A 323 -17.51 11.14 39.62
C PRO A 323 -17.03 11.27 41.07
N THR A 324 -15.96 12.03 41.28
CA THR A 324 -15.49 12.35 42.64
C THR A 324 -16.40 13.39 43.30
N ALA A 325 -16.34 13.49 44.65
CA ALA A 325 -17.07 14.51 45.40
C ALA A 325 -16.79 15.95 44.90
N ARG A 326 -15.54 16.22 44.50
CA ARG A 326 -15.15 17.51 43.91
C ARG A 326 -15.88 17.79 42.59
N MET A 327 -15.99 16.79 41.72
CA MET A 327 -16.67 16.94 40.43
C MET A 327 -18.16 17.18 40.62
N GLN A 328 -18.78 16.46 41.57
CA GLN A 328 -20.17 16.65 41.96
C GLN A 328 -20.41 18.08 42.49
N GLN A 329 -19.53 18.58 43.36
CA GLN A 329 -19.59 19.95 43.89
C GLN A 329 -19.55 21.01 42.78
N GLU A 330 -18.72 20.84 41.75
CA GLU A 330 -18.69 21.79 40.63
C GLU A 330 -19.97 21.75 39.79
N VAL A 331 -20.63 20.60 39.65
CA VAL A 331 -21.96 20.55 39.00
C VAL A 331 -23.01 21.29 39.84
N GLU A 332 -22.95 21.24 41.17
CA GLU A 332 -23.85 22.04 42.01
C GLU A 332 -23.66 23.55 41.80
N HIS A 333 -22.42 23.98 41.57
CA HIS A 333 -22.13 25.36 41.19
C HIS A 333 -22.72 25.71 39.81
N VAL A 334 -22.59 24.82 38.82
CA VAL A 334 -23.24 24.98 37.50
C VAL A 334 -24.76 25.04 37.64
N SER A 335 -25.34 24.19 38.49
CA SER A 335 -26.78 24.16 38.78
C SER A 335 -27.27 25.48 39.35
N ARG A 336 -26.58 26.03 40.36
CA ARG A 336 -26.90 27.34 40.94
C ARG A 336 -26.76 28.48 39.93
N TRP A 337 -25.73 28.44 39.10
CA TRP A 337 -25.54 29.42 38.03
C TRP A 337 -26.67 29.38 37.01
N LEU A 338 -27.02 28.22 36.48
CA LEU A 338 -28.11 28.09 35.50
C LEU A 338 -29.48 28.46 36.10
N LYS A 339 -29.73 28.09 37.36
CA LYS A 339 -30.95 28.51 38.08
C LYS A 339 -31.04 30.02 38.31
N SER A 340 -29.92 30.75 38.29
CA SER A 340 -29.94 32.22 38.36
C SER A 340 -30.55 32.86 37.12
N PHE A 341 -30.62 32.13 35.99
CA PHE A 341 -31.31 32.56 34.77
C PHE A 341 -32.82 32.30 34.83
N GLY A 342 -33.28 31.38 35.69
CA GLY A 342 -34.68 31.04 35.88
C GLY A 342 -34.86 29.88 36.87
N GLN A 343 -35.71 30.07 37.88
CA GLN A 343 -35.85 29.12 39.01
C GLN A 343 -36.37 27.73 38.61
N GLN A 344 -37.01 27.59 37.45
CA GLN A 344 -37.58 26.33 36.96
C GLN A 344 -36.56 25.43 36.23
N ILE A 345 -35.30 25.86 36.09
CA ILE A 345 -34.28 25.08 35.39
C ILE A 345 -33.77 23.96 36.33
N ALA A 346 -34.03 22.71 35.95
CA ALA A 346 -33.46 21.54 36.59
C ALA A 346 -32.12 21.19 35.93
N VAL A 347 -31.15 20.76 36.73
CA VAL A 347 -29.82 20.32 36.26
C VAL A 347 -29.48 18.99 36.91
N THR A 348 -29.24 17.96 36.10
CA THR A 348 -29.00 16.59 36.55
C THR A 348 -27.66 16.10 35.98
N PRO A 349 -26.66 15.76 36.81
CA PRO A 349 -25.41 15.17 36.32
C PRO A 349 -25.62 13.76 35.76
N ALA A 350 -24.73 13.36 34.86
CA ALA A 350 -24.58 11.97 34.45
C ALA A 350 -24.13 11.08 35.63
N HIS A 351 -24.43 9.77 35.54
CA HIS A 351 -24.06 8.81 36.58
C HIS A 351 -22.56 8.47 36.52
N GLU A 352 -22.01 8.36 35.31
CA GLU A 352 -20.60 8.11 35.05
C GLU A 352 -19.93 9.30 34.36
N LEU A 353 -18.61 9.35 34.44
CA LEU A 353 -17.77 10.32 33.75
C LEU A 353 -17.57 9.91 32.28
N TYR A 354 -17.48 10.92 31.41
CA TYR A 354 -16.83 10.75 30.11
C TYR A 354 -15.31 10.82 30.27
N ILE A 355 -14.66 9.65 30.30
CA ILE A 355 -13.21 9.51 30.37
C ILE A 355 -12.66 9.42 28.95
N ARG A 356 -12.13 10.54 28.45
CA ARG A 356 -11.62 10.66 27.08
C ARG A 356 -10.48 9.69 26.79
N TYR A 357 -9.58 9.52 27.75
CA TYR A 357 -8.37 8.73 27.59
C TYR A 357 -7.72 8.47 28.94
N ALA A 358 -7.48 7.21 29.28
CA ALA A 358 -6.77 6.80 30.50
C ALA A 358 -5.38 6.18 30.22
N GLY A 359 -5.11 5.81 28.96
CA GLY A 359 -3.86 5.18 28.54
C GLY A 359 -4.09 4.31 27.29
N SER A 360 -3.04 3.66 26.79
CA SER A 360 -3.12 2.77 25.62
C SER A 360 -2.42 1.43 25.85
N MET A 361 -2.88 0.39 25.17
CA MET A 361 -2.13 -0.87 25.07
C MET A 361 -0.79 -0.66 24.36
N VAL A 362 0.24 -1.40 24.77
CA VAL A 362 1.62 -1.20 24.28
C VAL A 362 2.10 -2.23 23.25
N ASP A 363 1.32 -3.30 23.01
CA ASP A 363 1.64 -4.40 22.09
C ASP A 363 0.57 -4.67 21.02
N PRO A 364 -0.05 -3.64 20.43
CA PRO A 364 -0.95 -3.91 19.32
C PRO A 364 -0.20 -4.67 18.22
N ILE A 365 -0.88 -5.54 17.48
CA ILE A 365 -0.22 -6.21 16.35
C ILE A 365 0.37 -5.16 15.41
N HIS A 366 -0.44 -4.17 15.01
CA HIS A 366 0.02 -3.01 14.25
C HIS A 366 -0.45 -1.72 14.93
N PRO A 367 0.42 -0.99 15.64
CA PRO A 367 0.08 0.30 16.21
C PRO A 367 -0.42 1.30 15.16
N PHE A 368 -1.32 2.21 15.56
CA PHE A 368 -1.91 3.21 14.67
C PHE A 368 -1.65 4.64 15.17
N SER A 369 -0.74 5.33 14.49
CA SER A 369 -0.25 6.68 14.85
C SER A 369 -1.01 7.80 14.16
N GLY A 370 -0.88 9.02 14.69
CA GLY A 370 -1.48 10.20 14.07
C GLY A 370 -0.86 10.49 12.71
N ALA A 371 0.44 10.27 12.54
CA ALA A 371 1.09 10.37 11.25
C ALA A 371 0.52 9.38 10.22
N GLN A 372 0.24 8.14 10.62
CA GLN A 372 -0.41 7.15 9.73
C GLN A 372 -1.84 7.56 9.36
N MET A 373 -2.61 8.10 10.31
CA MET A 373 -3.92 8.69 10.01
C MET A 373 -3.78 9.81 8.98
N LEU A 374 -2.82 10.72 9.13
CA LEU A 374 -2.60 11.81 8.17
C LEU A 374 -2.09 11.31 6.80
N ALA A 375 -1.42 10.16 6.76
CA ALA A 375 -0.98 9.48 5.55
C ALA A 375 -2.10 8.71 4.81
N GLY A 376 -3.36 8.81 5.26
CA GLY A 376 -4.51 8.15 4.64
C GLY A 376 -4.87 6.81 5.29
N GLY A 377 -4.14 6.40 6.33
CA GLY A 377 -4.37 5.16 7.06
C GLY A 377 -3.99 3.91 6.28
N LEU A 378 -4.82 2.87 6.39
CA LEU A 378 -4.58 1.58 5.76
C LEU A 378 -4.85 1.58 4.24
N PRO A 379 -4.21 0.69 3.46
CA PRO A 379 -4.56 0.50 2.05
C PRO A 379 -6.00 -0.04 1.89
N THR A 380 -6.67 0.30 0.79
CA THR A 380 -8.09 -0.05 0.52
C THR A 380 -8.42 -1.54 0.71
N ARG A 381 -7.50 -2.45 0.38
CA ARG A 381 -7.72 -3.89 0.54
C ARG A 381 -7.81 -4.35 2.01
N GLU A 382 -7.31 -3.54 2.94
CA GLU A 382 -7.28 -3.81 4.38
C GLU A 382 -8.21 -2.87 5.17
N ALA A 383 -8.87 -1.93 4.49
CA ALA A 383 -9.72 -0.94 5.11
C ALA A 383 -11.08 -1.53 5.48
N LEU A 384 -11.57 -1.31 6.69
CA LEU A 384 -12.91 -1.71 7.12
C LEU A 384 -13.91 -0.53 7.11
N GLY A 385 -13.39 0.68 6.91
CA GLY A 385 -14.12 1.92 6.78
C GLY A 385 -13.14 3.09 6.70
N THR A 386 -13.68 4.29 6.49
CA THR A 386 -12.92 5.55 6.51
C THR A 386 -13.44 6.43 7.64
N PHE A 387 -12.55 7.15 8.31
CA PHE A 387 -12.91 8.13 9.34
C PHE A 387 -12.28 9.48 9.03
N CYS A 388 -13.00 10.56 9.36
CA CYS A 388 -12.57 11.94 9.16
C CYS A 388 -12.79 12.73 10.45
N TYR A 389 -11.70 13.08 11.13
CA TYR A 389 -11.79 13.82 12.40
C TYR A 389 -10.48 14.51 12.73
N LYS A 390 -10.57 15.77 13.17
CA LYS A 390 -9.43 16.59 13.60
C LYS A 390 -8.75 15.96 14.82
N PHE A 391 -7.46 16.23 15.07
CA PHE A 391 -6.82 15.82 16.33
C PHE A 391 -7.24 16.73 17.49
N ASP A 392 -8.53 16.72 17.81
CA ASP A 392 -9.13 17.54 18.86
C ASP A 392 -8.69 17.11 20.26
N VAL A 393 -7.80 17.92 20.82
CA VAL A 393 -7.29 17.81 22.19
C VAL A 393 -7.96 18.86 23.08
N ARG A 394 -9.31 18.84 23.13
CA ARG A 394 -10.11 19.76 23.94
C ARG A 394 -9.62 19.80 25.39
N GLY A 395 -9.33 21.00 25.91
CA GLY A 395 -8.69 21.21 27.22
C GLY A 395 -7.15 21.10 27.23
N GLY A 396 -6.54 20.73 26.09
CA GLY A 396 -5.11 20.61 25.89
C GLY A 396 -4.51 19.31 26.43
N ILE A 397 -3.27 19.02 26.01
CA ILE A 397 -2.41 18.02 26.63
C ILE A 397 -1.40 18.78 27.49
N PRO A 398 -1.47 18.68 28.84
CA PRO A 398 -0.52 19.33 29.72
C PRO A 398 0.93 19.04 29.30
N GLY A 399 1.78 20.06 29.30
CA GLY A 399 3.21 19.92 28.95
C GLY A 399 3.54 19.81 27.45
N LEU A 400 2.60 19.47 26.55
CA LEU A 400 2.88 19.28 25.13
C LEU A 400 3.45 20.53 24.46
N GLY A 401 2.84 21.71 24.68
CA GLY A 401 3.33 22.97 24.10
C GLY A 401 4.75 23.34 24.56
N LYS A 402 5.04 23.17 25.85
CA LYS A 402 6.38 23.42 26.42
C LYS A 402 7.42 22.47 25.80
N LYS A 403 7.06 21.18 25.66
CA LYS A 403 7.92 20.16 25.08
C LYS A 403 8.17 20.37 23.58
N ALA A 404 7.12 20.71 22.84
CA ALA A 404 7.20 21.07 21.42
C ALA A 404 8.16 22.25 21.21
N LEU A 405 8.01 23.31 22.01
CA LEU A 405 8.90 24.48 21.95
C LEU A 405 10.36 24.11 22.23
N ALA A 406 10.62 23.27 23.24
CA ALA A 406 11.96 22.77 23.56
C ALA A 406 12.59 21.92 22.43
N LYS A 407 11.78 21.40 21.52
CA LYS A 407 12.18 20.65 20.31
C LYS A 407 12.08 21.50 19.04
N ASN A 408 12.08 22.83 19.17
CA ASN A 408 12.01 23.80 18.06
C ASN A 408 10.70 23.77 17.25
N HIS A 409 9.64 23.13 17.75
CA HIS A 409 8.30 23.21 17.16
C HIS A 409 7.59 24.48 17.66
N LYS A 410 7.72 25.57 16.90
CA LYS A 410 7.20 26.90 17.27
C LYS A 410 5.67 27.03 17.22
N SER A 411 4.97 26.09 16.56
CA SER A 411 3.52 26.11 16.41
C SER A 411 2.97 24.69 16.36
N LEU A 412 1.86 24.46 17.05
CA LEU A 412 1.07 23.22 17.00
C LEU A 412 -0.19 23.35 16.14
N GLN A 413 -0.31 24.43 15.34
CA GLN A 413 -1.49 24.67 14.51
C GLN A 413 -1.78 23.54 13.51
N PHE A 414 -0.75 22.80 13.09
CA PHE A 414 -0.89 21.65 12.20
C PHE A 414 -1.61 20.45 12.83
N LEU A 415 -1.86 20.46 14.15
CA LEU A 415 -2.72 19.46 14.81
C LEU A 415 -4.21 19.74 14.54
N ALA A 416 -4.58 20.98 14.21
CA ALA A 416 -5.96 21.37 13.96
C ALA A 416 -6.39 21.16 12.50
N GLU A 417 -5.49 21.43 11.55
CA GLU A 417 -5.73 21.33 10.12
C GLU A 417 -4.45 20.90 9.38
N PRO A 418 -4.55 20.12 8.29
CA PRO A 418 -5.76 19.56 7.69
C PRO A 418 -6.42 18.45 8.53
N VAL A 419 -7.74 18.34 8.46
CA VAL A 419 -8.50 17.22 9.05
C VAL A 419 -8.05 15.88 8.43
N PRO A 420 -7.50 14.93 9.22
CA PRO A 420 -7.15 13.60 8.74
C PRO A 420 -8.33 12.87 8.10
N VAL A 421 -8.10 12.23 6.94
CA VAL A 421 -9.07 11.36 6.26
C VAL A 421 -8.43 10.00 6.06
N PHE A 422 -8.81 9.00 6.86
CA PHE A 422 -8.01 7.78 6.96
C PHE A 422 -8.83 6.50 7.03
N ASN A 423 -8.28 5.47 6.41
CA ASN A 423 -8.81 4.12 6.48
C ASN A 423 -8.35 3.43 7.76
N TYR A 424 -9.26 2.74 8.44
CA TYR A 424 -8.95 1.97 9.65
C TYR A 424 -9.17 0.46 9.45
N GLY A 425 -8.62 -0.34 10.37
CA GLY A 425 -8.77 -1.79 10.43
C GLY A 425 -8.88 -2.27 11.87
N ILE A 426 -8.58 -3.53 12.16
CA ILE A 426 -8.66 -4.10 13.53
C ILE A 426 -7.31 -4.38 14.19
N ARG A 427 -6.22 -4.38 13.41
CA ARG A 427 -4.93 -4.89 13.90
C ARG A 427 -4.29 -4.03 15.01
N HIS A 428 -4.67 -2.76 15.12
CA HIS A 428 -4.25 -1.90 16.22
C HIS A 428 -5.00 -2.15 17.52
N ALA A 429 -6.11 -2.88 17.47
CA ALA A 429 -6.90 -3.24 18.62
C ALA A 429 -6.57 -4.63 19.17
N ILE A 430 -5.76 -5.46 18.49
CA ILE A 430 -5.50 -6.84 18.92
C ILE A 430 -4.14 -6.92 19.63
N SER A 431 -4.09 -7.58 20.78
CA SER A 431 -2.85 -7.80 21.52
C SER A 431 -1.97 -8.86 20.85
N LYS A 432 -0.68 -8.56 20.71
CA LYS A 432 0.34 -9.51 20.27
C LYS A 432 0.69 -10.54 21.35
N SER A 433 0.79 -10.11 22.60
CA SER A 433 1.24 -10.95 23.71
C SER A 433 0.11 -11.72 24.42
N VAL A 434 -1.15 -11.33 24.20
CA VAL A 434 -2.32 -12.10 24.62
C VAL A 434 -3.21 -12.29 23.40
N PRO A 435 -2.87 -13.27 22.53
CA PRO A 435 -3.32 -13.29 21.13
C PRO A 435 -4.83 -13.52 20.96
N ASN A 436 -5.54 -13.90 22.01
CA ASN A 436 -7.00 -14.05 22.02
C ASN A 436 -7.74 -12.90 22.72
N VAL A 437 -7.08 -11.76 22.94
CA VAL A 437 -7.66 -10.53 23.50
C VAL A 437 -7.53 -9.38 22.51
N ALA A 438 -8.62 -8.63 22.29
CA ALA A 438 -8.59 -7.31 21.67
C ALA A 438 -9.07 -6.23 22.64
N VAL A 439 -8.62 -4.99 22.44
CA VAL A 439 -9.05 -3.78 23.13
C VAL A 439 -9.72 -2.86 22.12
N VAL A 440 -11.00 -2.54 22.31
CA VAL A 440 -11.77 -1.63 21.45
C VAL A 440 -12.32 -0.47 22.25
N SER A 441 -11.46 0.51 22.47
CA SER A 441 -11.76 1.72 23.23
C SER A 441 -10.72 2.81 22.92
N PRO A 442 -10.75 3.98 23.56
CA PRO A 442 -9.64 4.92 23.49
C PRO A 442 -8.28 4.30 23.90
N ALA A 443 -8.29 3.20 24.65
CA ALA A 443 -7.09 2.46 25.07
C ALA A 443 -6.59 1.40 24.09
N SER A 444 -7.17 1.33 22.89
CA SER A 444 -6.60 0.56 21.77
C SER A 444 -5.16 1.03 21.46
N GLY A 445 -4.48 0.36 20.53
CA GLY A 445 -3.10 0.64 20.13
C GLY A 445 -2.90 1.92 19.32
N TYR A 446 -3.43 3.04 19.80
CA TYR A 446 -3.24 4.38 19.26
C TYR A 446 -1.96 5.01 19.81
N PHE A 447 -1.14 5.59 18.92
CA PHE A 447 0.18 6.13 19.25
C PHE A 447 0.32 7.61 18.86
N GLY A 448 1.21 8.32 19.55
CA GLY A 448 1.41 9.75 19.34
C GLY A 448 0.14 10.55 19.66
N ILE A 449 -0.36 11.34 18.70
CA ILE A 449 -1.60 12.11 18.87
C ILE A 449 -2.86 11.29 18.53
N ALA A 450 -2.72 10.10 17.94
CA ALA A 450 -3.86 9.29 17.50
C ALA A 450 -4.96 9.10 18.56
N PRO A 451 -4.68 8.99 19.87
CA PRO A 451 -5.74 8.93 20.89
C PRO A 451 -6.75 10.08 20.83
N ALA A 452 -6.39 11.25 20.30
CA ALA A 452 -7.30 12.38 20.13
C ALA A 452 -8.48 12.08 19.17
N ALA A 453 -8.24 11.29 18.12
CA ALA A 453 -9.27 10.76 17.22
C ALA A 453 -9.75 9.36 17.66
N GLY A 454 -8.84 8.56 18.21
CA GLY A 454 -9.07 7.21 18.73
C GLY A 454 -10.06 7.14 19.90
N ARG A 455 -10.43 8.27 20.51
CA ARG A 455 -11.49 8.33 21.53
C ARG A 455 -12.91 8.42 20.98
N ILE A 456 -13.09 8.64 19.68
CA ILE A 456 -14.41 8.86 19.10
C ILE A 456 -15.15 7.53 18.92
N VAL A 457 -16.42 7.51 19.33
CA VAL A 457 -17.23 6.28 19.36
C VAL A 457 -17.50 5.74 17.96
N GLU A 458 -17.77 6.59 16.97
CA GLU A 458 -18.02 6.14 15.58
C GLU A 458 -16.84 5.34 15.00
N LEU A 459 -15.61 5.82 15.19
CA LEU A 459 -14.39 5.11 14.76
C LEU A 459 -14.30 3.74 15.45
N ASN A 460 -14.42 3.71 16.77
CA ASN A 460 -14.30 2.46 17.52
C ASN A 460 -15.46 1.51 17.26
N ALA A 461 -16.67 1.99 16.96
CA ALA A 461 -17.81 1.16 16.59
C ALA A 461 -17.54 0.38 15.30
N GLY A 462 -16.89 1.00 14.30
CA GLY A 462 -16.43 0.31 13.11
C GLY A 462 -15.33 -0.72 13.38
N VAL A 463 -14.37 -0.39 14.24
CA VAL A 463 -13.35 -1.35 14.71
C VAL A 463 -14.01 -2.51 15.46
N GLY A 464 -15.01 -2.24 16.30
CA GLY A 464 -15.78 -3.21 17.07
C GLY A 464 -16.55 -4.19 16.19
N GLN A 465 -17.28 -3.69 15.18
CA GLN A 465 -17.93 -4.56 14.18
C GLN A 465 -16.91 -5.49 13.51
N GLY A 466 -15.75 -4.96 13.12
CA GLY A 466 -14.68 -5.76 12.53
C GLY A 466 -14.10 -6.81 13.48
N LEU A 467 -13.91 -6.46 14.76
CA LEU A 467 -13.41 -7.39 15.79
C LEU A 467 -14.41 -8.49 16.11
N GLY A 468 -15.72 -8.18 16.09
CA GLY A 468 -16.76 -9.19 16.24
C GLY A 468 -16.72 -10.23 15.12
N ILE A 469 -16.61 -9.78 13.87
CA ILE A 469 -16.40 -10.66 12.71
C ILE A 469 -15.11 -11.48 12.87
N ALA A 470 -14.02 -10.85 13.31
CA ALA A 470 -12.76 -11.54 13.55
C ALA A 470 -12.87 -12.60 14.65
N ALA A 471 -13.62 -12.35 15.71
CA ALA A 471 -13.87 -13.32 16.78
C ALA A 471 -14.66 -14.52 16.25
N ALA A 472 -15.69 -14.28 15.43
CA ALA A 472 -16.45 -15.37 14.80
C ALA A 472 -15.56 -16.24 13.90
N ILE A 473 -14.68 -15.62 13.08
CA ILE A 473 -13.69 -16.33 12.25
C ILE A 473 -12.74 -17.15 13.11
N ALA A 474 -12.19 -16.54 14.17
CA ALA A 474 -11.22 -17.19 15.05
C ALA A 474 -11.84 -18.39 15.79
N ILE A 475 -13.07 -18.25 16.30
CA ILE A 475 -13.77 -19.32 17.02
C ILE A 475 -14.11 -20.47 16.08
N GLN A 476 -14.63 -20.19 14.89
CA GLN A 476 -14.95 -21.23 13.91
C GLN A 476 -13.70 -21.97 13.39
N GLY A 477 -12.58 -21.24 13.23
CA GLY A 477 -11.32 -21.79 12.74
C GLY A 477 -10.41 -22.38 13.81
N GLY A 478 -10.78 -22.34 15.10
CA GLY A 478 -9.91 -22.76 16.20
C GLY A 478 -8.62 -21.93 16.31
N ARG A 479 -8.64 -20.66 15.89
CA ARG A 479 -7.49 -19.74 15.80
C ARG A 479 -7.48 -18.73 16.94
N ASN A 480 -6.37 -18.01 17.11
CA ASN A 480 -6.36 -16.79 17.91
C ASN A 480 -6.96 -15.62 17.13
N LEU A 481 -7.47 -14.63 17.86
CA LEU A 481 -7.87 -13.34 17.29
C LEU A 481 -6.70 -12.67 16.53
N ALA A 482 -5.48 -12.77 17.07
CA ALA A 482 -4.24 -12.28 16.47
C ALA A 482 -3.87 -12.93 15.13
N ASP A 483 -4.46 -14.07 14.78
CA ASP A 483 -4.21 -14.73 13.50
C ASP A 483 -5.10 -14.14 12.39
N VAL A 484 -6.20 -13.45 12.73
CA VAL A 484 -7.17 -12.93 11.77
C VAL A 484 -6.70 -11.59 11.19
N THR A 485 -6.76 -11.50 9.86
CA THR A 485 -6.30 -10.34 9.11
C THR A 485 -7.42 -9.36 8.78
N ASN A 486 -7.05 -8.10 8.52
CA ASN A 486 -7.98 -7.11 7.98
C ASN A 486 -8.61 -7.55 6.65
N VAL A 487 -7.86 -8.27 5.81
CA VAL A 487 -8.33 -8.73 4.50
C VAL A 487 -9.47 -9.75 4.65
N GLU A 488 -9.35 -10.68 5.61
CA GLU A 488 -10.42 -11.65 5.89
C GLU A 488 -11.71 -10.93 6.32
N VAL A 489 -11.62 -9.97 7.23
CA VAL A 489 -12.79 -9.20 7.70
C VAL A 489 -13.36 -8.32 6.59
N ASN A 490 -12.51 -7.63 5.84
CA ASN A 490 -12.91 -6.79 4.69
C ASN A 490 -13.69 -7.61 3.66
N GLN A 491 -13.23 -8.82 3.34
CA GLN A 491 -13.90 -9.69 2.38
C GLN A 491 -15.30 -10.08 2.85
N ILE A 492 -15.47 -10.33 4.14
CA ILE A 492 -16.79 -10.65 4.72
C ILE A 492 -17.72 -9.45 4.65
N LEU A 493 -17.27 -8.28 5.08
CA LEU A 493 -18.05 -7.05 4.96
C LEU A 493 -18.49 -6.80 3.51
N LYS A 494 -17.59 -7.01 2.53
CA LYS A 494 -17.92 -6.92 1.10
C LYS A 494 -18.98 -7.92 0.67
N THR A 495 -18.78 -9.21 0.97
CA THR A 495 -19.72 -10.27 0.57
C THR A 495 -21.10 -10.07 1.20
N ARG A 496 -21.17 -9.45 2.38
CA ARG A 496 -22.43 -9.13 3.06
C ARG A 496 -23.06 -7.79 2.63
N GLY A 497 -22.40 -7.01 1.76
CA GLY A 497 -22.85 -5.66 1.41
C GLY A 497 -22.80 -4.67 2.60
N GLN A 498 -21.91 -4.92 3.55
CA GLN A 498 -21.75 -4.16 4.79
C GLN A 498 -20.45 -3.35 4.84
N LEU A 499 -19.61 -3.41 3.81
CA LEU A 499 -18.39 -2.60 3.76
C LEU A 499 -18.74 -1.14 3.46
N PRO A 500 -18.42 -0.19 4.34
CA PRO A 500 -18.61 1.23 4.08
C PRO A 500 -17.73 1.73 2.93
N THR A 501 -18.07 2.89 2.40
CA THR A 501 -17.29 3.56 1.35
C THR A 501 -15.87 3.84 1.83
N ILE A 502 -14.87 3.45 1.02
CA ILE A 502 -13.45 3.60 1.34
C ILE A 502 -12.84 4.76 0.55
N TYR A 503 -12.37 5.79 1.26
CA TYR A 503 -11.91 7.06 0.68
C TYR A 503 -10.80 7.75 1.51
N GLY A 504 -10.02 6.99 2.28
CA GLY A 504 -8.82 7.50 2.95
C GLY A 504 -7.83 8.12 1.96
N ILE A 505 -7.30 9.31 2.29
CA ILE A 505 -6.42 10.10 1.42
C ILE A 505 -5.22 10.58 2.22
N GLY A 506 -4.03 10.27 1.71
CA GLY A 506 -2.78 10.78 2.27
C GLY A 506 -2.60 12.26 2.03
N GLN A 507 -2.13 12.97 3.06
CA GLN A 507 -1.97 14.42 3.04
C GLN A 507 -0.48 14.78 3.06
N ALA A 508 -0.15 15.90 2.41
CA ALA A 508 1.26 16.31 2.20
C ALA A 508 2.04 16.54 3.51
N LEU A 509 1.34 16.88 4.60
CA LEU A 509 1.94 17.11 5.91
C LEU A 509 2.25 15.83 6.70
N SER A 510 1.89 14.64 6.21
CA SER A 510 2.08 13.36 6.91
C SER A 510 3.52 13.12 7.34
N GLN A 511 4.51 13.43 6.49
CA GLN A 511 5.92 13.27 6.84
C GLN A 511 6.36 14.23 7.97
N LYS A 512 5.98 15.51 7.88
CA LYS A 512 6.26 16.49 8.94
C LYS A 512 5.62 16.09 10.26
N PHE A 513 4.45 15.46 10.20
CA PHE A 513 3.75 14.94 11.37
C PHE A 513 4.49 13.74 11.98
N ALA A 514 5.02 12.84 11.15
CA ALA A 514 5.84 11.72 11.60
C ALA A 514 7.12 12.22 12.31
N ASP A 515 7.76 13.26 11.78
CA ASP A 515 8.93 13.88 12.37
C ASP A 515 8.58 14.54 13.73
N PHE A 516 7.43 15.22 13.81
CA PHE A 516 6.94 15.77 15.08
C PHE A 516 6.67 14.69 16.14
N GLU A 517 5.93 13.63 15.82
CA GLU A 517 5.64 12.55 16.77
C GLU A 517 6.93 11.87 17.24
N LYS A 518 7.92 11.72 16.34
CA LYS A 518 9.26 11.21 16.65
C LYS A 518 10.04 12.15 17.58
N ASP A 519 10.00 13.47 17.36
CA ASP A 519 10.68 14.43 18.23
C ASP A 519 10.08 14.48 19.64
N MET A 520 8.77 14.25 19.74
CA MET A 520 8.04 14.24 21.01
C MET A 520 8.35 12.97 21.82
N PHE A 521 8.67 11.85 21.16
CA PHE A 521 9.07 10.61 21.83
C PHE A 521 10.35 10.02 21.22
N PRO A 522 11.52 10.26 21.84
CA PRO A 522 12.82 9.90 21.28
C PRO A 522 13.16 8.41 21.38
N ASN A 523 12.51 7.67 22.29
CA ASN A 523 12.49 6.20 22.18
C ASN A 523 11.61 5.87 20.98
N PRO A 524 11.94 4.88 20.14
CA PRO A 524 11.01 4.48 19.11
C PRO A 524 9.70 4.09 19.80
N LEU A 525 8.65 4.86 19.52
CA LEU A 525 7.31 4.29 19.54
C LEU A 525 7.45 2.94 18.81
N PRO A 526 6.85 1.84 19.29
CA PRO A 526 6.42 0.82 18.36
C PRO A 526 5.44 1.53 17.42
N ILE A 527 5.98 2.22 16.43
CA ILE A 527 5.35 2.52 15.16
C ILE A 527 5.65 1.23 14.42
N PRO A 528 4.67 0.51 13.85
CA PRO A 528 5.01 -0.46 12.85
C PRO A 528 5.44 0.37 11.64
N ARG A 529 6.71 0.79 11.62
CA ARG A 529 7.46 0.48 10.42
C ARG A 529 7.42 -1.04 10.40
N PRO A 530 6.93 -1.68 9.33
CA PRO A 530 7.14 -3.10 9.20
C PRO A 530 8.63 -3.34 9.49
N ASP A 531 8.91 -4.25 10.40
CA ASP A 531 10.12 -4.27 11.24
C ASP A 531 11.35 -3.79 10.46
N PRO A 532 12.11 -2.75 10.87
CA PRO A 532 13.39 -2.49 10.24
C PRO A 532 14.14 -3.80 10.32
N ILE A 533 14.35 -4.37 9.16
CA ILE A 533 15.23 -5.50 9.06
C ILE A 533 16.60 -4.86 9.21
N ASP A 534 17.30 -5.14 10.31
CA ASP A 534 18.53 -4.45 10.70
C ASP A 534 19.54 -4.38 9.53
N ASP A 535 19.55 -5.40 8.67
CA ASP A 535 20.41 -5.54 7.48
C ASP A 535 19.95 -4.77 6.22
N VAL A 536 18.85 -4.01 6.26
CA VAL A 536 18.33 -3.18 5.13
C VAL A 536 18.45 -1.68 5.40
N SER A 537 18.69 -1.27 6.65
CA SER A 537 18.65 0.13 7.09
C SER A 537 19.51 1.09 6.25
N GLU A 538 20.71 0.64 5.86
CA GLU A 538 21.68 1.36 5.02
C GLU A 538 21.81 0.78 3.60
N HIS A 539 20.94 -0.15 3.22
CA HIS A 539 21.02 -0.83 1.94
C HIS A 539 20.44 0.04 0.80
N TRP A 540 21.12 0.12 -0.35
CA TRP A 540 20.71 0.96 -1.49
C TRP A 540 19.32 0.62 -2.06
N ALA A 541 18.84 -0.61 -1.82
CA ALA A 541 17.52 -1.08 -2.24
C ALA A 541 16.42 -0.89 -1.17
N LYS A 542 16.70 -0.21 -0.05
CA LYS A 542 15.83 -0.10 1.12
C LYS A 542 14.39 0.30 0.80
N ASP A 543 14.20 1.38 0.06
CA ASP A 543 12.86 1.91 -0.22
C ASP A 543 12.03 0.94 -1.07
N PHE A 544 12.67 0.26 -2.03
CA PHE A 544 12.05 -0.79 -2.83
C PHE A 544 11.61 -1.98 -1.95
N ILE A 545 12.51 -2.43 -1.07
CA ILE A 545 12.27 -3.54 -0.15
C ILE A 545 11.11 -3.20 0.79
N GLN A 546 11.09 -1.98 1.34
CA GLN A 546 10.04 -1.51 2.23
C GLN A 546 8.68 -1.57 1.55
N ILE A 547 8.51 -0.96 0.37
CA ILE A 547 7.22 -0.96 -0.33
C ILE A 547 6.71 -2.38 -0.64
N LEU A 548 7.59 -3.28 -1.07
CA LEU A 548 7.19 -4.65 -1.40
C LEU A 548 6.85 -5.48 -0.16
N ARG A 549 7.51 -5.21 0.96
CA ARG A 549 7.23 -5.86 2.23
C ARG A 549 5.90 -5.41 2.82
N ASP A 550 5.60 -4.12 2.78
CA ASP A 550 4.33 -3.54 3.24
C ASP A 550 3.15 -4.17 2.48
N ARG A 551 3.40 -4.53 1.22
CA ARG A 551 2.43 -5.19 0.34
C ARG A 551 2.39 -6.71 0.47
N LYS A 552 3.26 -7.30 1.29
CA LYS A 552 3.45 -8.76 1.49
C LYS A 552 3.88 -9.47 0.21
N VAL A 553 4.57 -8.78 -0.69
CA VAL A 553 5.15 -9.35 -1.92
C VAL A 553 6.46 -10.07 -1.60
N MET A 554 7.29 -9.45 -0.77
CA MET A 554 8.56 -10.02 -0.27
C MET A 554 8.64 -9.83 1.25
N GLY A 555 8.93 -10.89 2.00
CA GLY A 555 9.11 -10.85 3.46
C GLY A 555 10.56 -11.09 3.89
N GLY A 556 10.85 -10.84 5.16
CA GLY A 556 12.07 -11.28 5.83
C GLY A 556 12.01 -12.76 6.23
N TYR A 557 13.13 -13.27 6.75
CA TYR A 557 13.28 -14.60 7.34
C TYR A 557 12.75 -14.60 8.79
N GLU A 558 12.58 -15.79 9.34
CA GLU A 558 12.06 -15.99 10.72
C GLU A 558 12.96 -15.35 11.79
N ASP A 559 14.25 -15.18 11.49
CA ASP A 559 15.23 -14.49 12.35
C ASP A 559 15.15 -12.95 12.27
N GLY A 560 14.19 -12.40 11.52
CA GLY A 560 14.01 -10.97 11.35
C GLY A 560 14.91 -10.32 10.29
N SER A 561 15.78 -11.07 9.60
CA SER A 561 16.65 -10.57 8.53
C SER A 561 15.98 -10.57 7.14
N PHE A 562 16.44 -9.74 6.19
CA PHE A 562 15.95 -9.72 4.80
C PHE A 562 16.98 -10.35 3.90
N ARG A 563 18.25 -10.24 4.28
CA ARG A 563 19.44 -10.68 3.58
C ARG A 563 19.44 -10.12 2.16
N PRO A 564 19.44 -8.78 1.98
CA PRO A 564 19.29 -8.17 0.66
C PRO A 564 20.41 -8.55 -0.32
N ASN A 565 21.59 -8.91 0.19
CA ASN A 565 22.73 -9.34 -0.61
C ASN A 565 22.76 -10.85 -0.91
N ASN A 566 21.86 -11.65 -0.31
CA ASN A 566 21.80 -13.07 -0.63
C ASN A 566 21.21 -13.28 -2.03
N THR A 567 21.76 -14.25 -2.74
CA THR A 567 21.21 -14.73 -4.01
C THR A 567 19.85 -15.42 -3.79
N ILE A 568 19.02 -15.44 -4.84
CA ILE A 568 17.69 -16.03 -4.78
C ILE A 568 17.55 -17.20 -5.76
N SER A 569 16.87 -18.25 -5.32
CA SER A 569 16.55 -19.41 -6.15
C SER A 569 15.38 -19.15 -7.10
N ARG A 570 15.26 -19.97 -8.14
CA ARG A 570 14.12 -19.93 -9.09
C ARG A 570 12.78 -20.22 -8.41
N ALA A 571 12.77 -21.08 -7.39
CA ALA A 571 11.57 -21.38 -6.60
C ALA A 571 11.11 -20.16 -5.79
N GLU A 572 12.02 -19.49 -5.10
CA GLU A 572 11.72 -18.27 -4.35
C GLU A 572 11.30 -17.12 -5.28
N PHE A 573 11.96 -16.96 -6.43
CA PHE A 573 11.54 -16.01 -7.46
C PHE A 573 10.10 -16.28 -7.93
N SER A 574 9.73 -17.55 -8.16
CA SER A 574 8.36 -17.94 -8.52
C SER A 574 7.34 -17.56 -7.45
N ALA A 575 7.70 -17.73 -6.17
CA ALA A 575 6.84 -17.36 -5.06
C ALA A 575 6.64 -15.83 -4.98
N VAL A 576 7.69 -15.05 -5.23
CA VAL A 576 7.58 -13.58 -5.32
C VAL A 576 6.70 -13.17 -6.48
N LEU A 577 6.87 -13.75 -7.67
CA LEU A 577 6.03 -13.48 -8.84
C LEU A 577 4.54 -13.79 -8.56
N GLY A 578 4.26 -14.94 -7.95
CA GLY A 578 2.88 -15.35 -7.63
C GLY A 578 2.17 -14.46 -6.61
N ARG A 579 2.94 -13.77 -5.74
CA ARG A 579 2.44 -12.75 -4.81
C ARG A 579 2.38 -11.35 -5.41
N ALA A 580 3.34 -11.01 -6.28
CA ALA A 580 3.44 -9.70 -6.92
C ALA A 580 2.37 -9.49 -7.99
N PHE A 581 2.06 -10.55 -8.75
CA PHE A 581 1.23 -10.46 -9.94
C PHE A 581 0.06 -11.43 -9.90
N ASP A 582 -1.08 -10.93 -10.35
CA ASP A 582 -2.29 -11.72 -10.58
C ASP A 582 -2.72 -11.49 -12.04
N LEU A 583 -2.08 -12.23 -12.95
CA LEU A 583 -2.34 -12.16 -14.38
C LEU A 583 -3.20 -13.35 -14.84
N PRO A 584 -3.94 -13.22 -15.95
CA PRO A 584 -4.64 -14.35 -16.55
C PRO A 584 -3.72 -15.56 -16.75
N LEU A 585 -4.22 -16.75 -16.43
CA LEU A 585 -3.50 -18.01 -16.59
C LEU A 585 -3.57 -18.44 -18.06
N ARG A 586 -2.55 -18.08 -18.85
CA ARG A 586 -2.48 -18.26 -20.31
C ARG A 586 -2.00 -19.64 -20.74
N ARG A 587 -1.36 -20.40 -19.84
CA ARG A 587 -0.85 -21.76 -20.12
C ARG A 587 -1.57 -22.80 -19.26
N ALA A 588 -1.69 -24.02 -19.79
CA ALA A 588 -2.13 -25.19 -19.04
C ALA A 588 -1.10 -25.56 -17.96
N GLU A 589 -1.53 -26.34 -16.96
CA GLU A 589 -0.62 -26.88 -15.95
C GLU A 589 0.46 -27.77 -16.55
N ARG A 590 1.63 -27.80 -15.91
CA ARG A 590 2.77 -28.60 -16.38
C ARG A 590 3.49 -29.23 -15.20
N SER A 591 3.63 -30.54 -15.21
CA SER A 591 4.45 -31.24 -14.23
C SER A 591 5.93 -31.05 -14.53
N PHE A 592 6.72 -30.70 -13.51
CA PHE A 592 8.18 -30.69 -13.59
C PHE A 592 8.73 -31.84 -12.73
N VAL A 593 9.66 -32.61 -13.27
CA VAL A 593 10.18 -33.83 -12.61
C VAL A 593 10.89 -33.55 -11.29
N ASP A 594 11.41 -32.33 -11.13
CA ASP A 594 12.14 -31.86 -9.95
C ASP A 594 11.33 -30.91 -9.05
N VAL A 595 10.02 -30.75 -9.31
CA VAL A 595 9.09 -29.99 -8.46
C VAL A 595 7.84 -30.84 -8.19
N PRO A 596 7.93 -31.89 -7.35
CA PRO A 596 6.80 -32.75 -7.01
C PRO A 596 5.67 -31.96 -6.32
N SER A 597 4.46 -32.54 -6.27
CA SER A 597 3.26 -31.87 -5.72
C SER A 597 3.38 -31.47 -4.25
N ASN A 598 4.22 -32.16 -3.48
CA ASN A 598 4.52 -31.87 -2.08
C ASN A 598 5.66 -30.84 -1.88
N HIS A 599 6.30 -30.38 -2.96
CA HIS A 599 7.34 -29.35 -2.86
C HIS A 599 6.72 -28.00 -2.46
N TRP A 600 7.32 -27.28 -1.51
CA TRP A 600 6.78 -26.02 -0.98
C TRP A 600 6.48 -24.98 -2.08
N ALA A 601 7.31 -24.94 -3.12
CA ALA A 601 7.14 -24.03 -4.25
C ALA A 601 6.22 -24.55 -5.36
N HIS A 602 5.64 -25.74 -5.25
CA HIS A 602 4.86 -26.37 -6.32
C HIS A 602 3.77 -25.44 -6.86
N GLY A 603 2.91 -24.91 -5.99
CA GLY A 603 1.86 -23.96 -6.38
C GLY A 603 2.40 -22.65 -6.97
N ALA A 604 3.50 -22.14 -6.43
CA ALA A 604 4.12 -20.92 -6.93
C ALA A 604 4.74 -21.11 -8.33
N VAL A 605 5.41 -22.23 -8.56
CA VAL A 605 5.98 -22.62 -9.86
C VAL A 605 4.87 -22.81 -10.89
N GLN A 606 3.78 -23.51 -10.54
CA GLN A 606 2.62 -23.64 -11.41
C GLN A 606 2.03 -22.28 -11.76
N LYS A 607 1.80 -21.41 -10.75
CA LYS A 607 1.23 -20.08 -11.00
C LYS A 607 2.14 -19.24 -11.91
N ALA A 608 3.44 -19.20 -11.65
CA ALA A 608 4.41 -18.46 -12.48
C ALA A 608 4.50 -18.99 -13.92
N TRP A 609 4.44 -20.31 -14.12
CA TRP A 609 4.36 -20.94 -15.44
C TRP A 609 3.07 -20.55 -16.17
N ARG A 610 1.92 -20.69 -15.51
CA ARG A 610 0.61 -20.44 -16.09
C ARG A 610 0.40 -18.97 -16.45
N MET A 611 0.95 -18.04 -15.66
CA MET A 611 0.96 -16.61 -15.96
C MET A 611 1.93 -16.24 -17.10
N GLY A 612 2.84 -17.12 -17.46
CA GLY A 612 3.76 -16.93 -18.58
C GLY A 612 5.13 -16.34 -18.23
N PHE A 613 5.43 -16.12 -16.94
CA PHE A 613 6.70 -15.54 -16.50
C PHE A 613 7.89 -16.47 -16.69
N LEU A 614 7.74 -17.77 -16.38
CA LEU A 614 8.85 -18.71 -16.38
C LEU A 614 8.63 -19.87 -17.33
N THR A 615 9.73 -20.48 -17.77
CA THR A 615 9.78 -21.70 -18.57
C THR A 615 10.67 -22.76 -17.91
N GLY A 616 10.44 -24.03 -18.25
CA GLY A 616 11.31 -25.15 -17.87
C GLY A 616 12.52 -25.31 -18.79
N TYR A 617 13.42 -26.21 -18.39
CA TYR A 617 14.60 -26.64 -19.13
C TYR A 617 14.37 -27.97 -19.85
N GLN A 618 15.41 -28.48 -20.53
CA GLN A 618 15.37 -29.79 -21.17
C GLN A 618 15.07 -30.91 -20.17
N GLY A 619 14.32 -31.93 -20.62
CA GLY A 619 13.95 -33.08 -19.79
C GLY A 619 12.92 -32.77 -18.70
N ASP A 620 12.01 -31.82 -18.93
CA ASP A 620 10.92 -31.44 -18.01
C ASP A 620 11.35 -31.01 -16.61
N ARG A 621 12.54 -30.39 -16.50
CA ARG A 621 13.10 -29.86 -15.25
C ARG A 621 12.83 -28.36 -15.09
N PHE A 622 12.62 -27.91 -13.86
CA PHE A 622 12.46 -26.50 -13.50
C PHE A 622 13.73 -25.90 -12.85
N LEU A 623 14.53 -26.75 -12.19
CA LEU A 623 15.69 -26.41 -11.36
C LEU A 623 15.32 -25.46 -10.21
N PRO A 624 14.45 -25.87 -9.26
CA PRO A 624 13.90 -24.98 -8.24
C PRO A 624 14.95 -24.33 -7.32
N ASN A 625 16.03 -25.06 -7.02
CA ASN A 625 17.09 -24.61 -6.12
C ASN A 625 18.24 -23.89 -6.84
N ALA A 626 18.23 -23.85 -8.17
CA ALA A 626 19.24 -23.11 -8.91
C ALA A 626 19.03 -21.60 -8.72
N GLU A 627 20.12 -20.87 -8.56
CA GLU A 627 20.11 -19.40 -8.53
C GLU A 627 19.59 -18.86 -9.86
N ILE A 628 18.75 -17.84 -9.81
CA ILE A 628 18.29 -17.16 -11.03
C ILE A 628 19.27 -16.06 -11.42
N ARG A 629 19.66 -16.00 -12.70
CA ARG A 629 20.49 -14.91 -13.21
C ARG A 629 19.67 -13.64 -13.42
N ARG A 630 20.33 -12.50 -13.29
CA ARG A 630 19.72 -11.17 -13.44
C ARG A 630 19.05 -10.96 -14.80
N GLY A 631 19.69 -11.41 -15.88
CA GLY A 631 19.11 -11.37 -17.24
C GLY A 631 17.86 -12.24 -17.38
N ASP A 632 17.87 -13.45 -16.80
CA ASP A 632 16.72 -14.37 -16.84
C ASP A 632 15.51 -13.82 -16.08
N ALA A 633 15.74 -13.14 -14.96
CA ALA A 633 14.68 -12.48 -14.20
C ALA A 633 14.03 -11.32 -14.98
N MET A 634 14.84 -10.51 -15.70
CA MET A 634 14.32 -9.47 -16.58
C MET A 634 13.53 -10.08 -17.75
N THR A 635 14.04 -11.15 -18.36
CA THR A 635 13.32 -11.93 -19.39
C THR A 635 11.98 -12.43 -18.87
N ALA A 636 11.95 -12.99 -17.66
CA ALA A 636 10.73 -13.46 -17.06
C ALA A 636 9.70 -12.34 -16.86
N LEU A 637 10.12 -11.19 -16.35
CA LEU A 637 9.23 -10.04 -16.12
C LEU A 637 8.68 -9.46 -17.43
N VAL A 638 9.53 -9.19 -18.41
CA VAL A 638 9.10 -8.63 -19.71
C VAL A 638 8.14 -9.57 -20.41
N ASN A 639 8.46 -10.88 -20.46
CA ASN A 639 7.62 -11.87 -21.12
C ASN A 639 6.30 -12.10 -20.37
N GLY A 640 6.34 -12.23 -19.04
CA GLY A 640 5.14 -12.45 -18.23
C GLY A 640 4.17 -11.28 -18.29
N LEU A 641 4.69 -10.05 -18.27
CA LEU A 641 3.90 -8.84 -18.42
C LEU A 641 3.42 -8.60 -19.87
N GLY A 642 4.00 -9.28 -20.86
CA GLY A 642 3.65 -9.10 -22.27
C GLY A 642 4.00 -7.71 -22.79
N LEU A 643 5.14 -7.16 -22.35
CA LEU A 643 5.57 -5.82 -22.76
C LEU A 643 6.05 -5.83 -24.23
N PRO A 644 5.72 -4.80 -25.02
CA PRO A 644 6.17 -4.71 -26.41
C PRO A 644 7.69 -4.55 -26.49
N ALA A 645 8.28 -4.98 -27.60
CA ALA A 645 9.70 -4.82 -27.87
C ALA A 645 10.10 -3.33 -27.86
N GLY A 646 11.17 -3.00 -27.13
CA GLY A 646 11.76 -1.67 -27.09
C GLY A 646 12.93 -1.51 -28.05
N ASP A 647 13.41 -0.28 -28.22
CA ASP A 647 14.49 0.02 -29.18
C ASP A 647 15.85 -0.54 -28.71
N LEU A 648 16.44 -1.44 -29.51
CA LEU A 648 17.73 -2.08 -29.25
C LEU A 648 18.89 -1.09 -29.08
N LYS A 649 18.78 0.12 -29.64
CA LYS A 649 19.79 1.17 -29.47
C LYS A 649 19.99 1.56 -28.01
N LEU A 650 18.97 1.38 -27.16
CA LEU A 650 19.06 1.62 -25.71
C LEU A 650 20.12 0.75 -25.03
N LEU A 651 20.52 -0.38 -25.62
CA LEU A 651 21.64 -1.18 -25.11
C LEU A 651 22.97 -0.44 -25.16
N GLY A 652 23.08 0.64 -25.95
CA GLY A 652 24.21 1.56 -25.94
C GLY A 652 24.43 2.31 -24.62
N LEU A 653 23.45 2.28 -23.72
CA LEU A 653 23.62 2.80 -22.37
C LEU A 653 24.60 1.98 -21.52
N TYR A 654 24.78 0.70 -21.84
CA TYR A 654 25.48 -0.26 -21.01
C TYR A 654 26.88 -0.58 -21.55
N GLN A 655 27.88 -0.46 -20.67
CA GLN A 655 29.28 -0.74 -20.97
C GLN A 655 29.54 -2.24 -21.16
N ASP A 656 28.80 -3.06 -20.43
CA ASP A 656 28.89 -4.52 -20.45
C ASP A 656 27.85 -5.16 -21.39
N ARG A 657 27.26 -4.39 -22.31
CA ARG A 657 26.25 -4.87 -23.29
C ARG A 657 26.69 -6.12 -24.06
N ALA A 658 28.00 -6.28 -24.25
CA ALA A 658 28.63 -7.45 -24.87
C ALA A 658 28.46 -8.76 -24.10
N THR A 659 28.17 -8.68 -22.80
CA THR A 659 27.95 -9.83 -21.91
C THR A 659 26.48 -10.25 -21.88
N ILE A 660 25.59 -9.44 -22.45
CA ILE A 660 24.16 -9.73 -22.53
C ILE A 660 23.95 -10.94 -23.45
N PRO A 661 23.34 -12.03 -22.98
CA PRO A 661 23.00 -13.15 -23.84
C PRO A 661 22.14 -12.72 -25.03
N PRO A 662 22.33 -13.26 -26.24
CA PRO A 662 21.54 -12.88 -27.41
C PRO A 662 20.02 -12.93 -27.17
N TYR A 663 19.53 -13.92 -26.44
CA TYR A 663 18.11 -14.07 -26.12
C TYR A 663 17.55 -12.96 -25.20
N ALA A 664 18.41 -12.24 -24.47
CA ALA A 664 18.02 -11.21 -23.51
C ALA A 664 18.18 -9.77 -24.06
N THR A 665 18.75 -9.61 -25.26
CA THR A 665 19.03 -8.29 -25.86
C THR A 665 17.78 -7.42 -26.00
N GLY A 666 16.77 -7.91 -26.73
CA GLY A 666 15.49 -7.19 -26.90
C GLY A 666 14.74 -6.98 -25.58
N VAL A 667 14.79 -7.97 -24.68
CA VAL A 667 14.18 -7.89 -23.36
C VAL A 667 14.78 -6.75 -22.52
N ILE A 668 16.11 -6.67 -22.46
CA ILE A 668 16.80 -5.65 -21.65
C ILE A 668 16.58 -4.26 -22.24
N ALA A 669 16.51 -4.14 -23.58
CA ALA A 669 16.09 -2.91 -24.23
C ALA A 669 14.68 -2.50 -23.80
N THR A 670 13.70 -3.41 -23.86
CA THR A 670 12.33 -3.18 -23.36
C THR A 670 12.32 -2.78 -21.89
N ALA A 671 13.02 -3.50 -21.03
CA ALA A 671 13.07 -3.19 -19.60
C ALA A 671 13.67 -1.80 -19.34
N THR A 672 14.67 -1.39 -20.13
CA THR A 672 15.30 -0.06 -20.03
C THR A 672 14.33 1.03 -20.44
N GLU A 673 13.64 0.86 -21.58
CA GLU A 673 12.63 1.80 -22.07
C GLU A 673 11.49 1.99 -21.07
N ARG A 674 11.09 0.92 -20.40
CA ARG A 674 10.01 0.91 -19.40
C ARG A 674 10.46 1.34 -18.01
N ARG A 675 11.68 1.87 -17.86
CA ARG A 675 12.27 2.29 -16.58
C ARG A 675 12.31 1.19 -15.53
N MET A 676 12.41 -0.07 -15.96
CA MET A 676 12.44 -1.24 -15.07
C MET A 676 13.83 -1.58 -14.56
N VAL A 677 14.88 -1.11 -15.22
CA VAL A 677 16.27 -1.44 -14.88
C VAL A 677 16.77 -0.53 -13.76
N VAL A 678 17.24 -1.14 -12.67
CA VAL A 678 17.87 -0.45 -11.54
C VAL A 678 19.24 -1.06 -11.31
N ASN A 679 20.31 -0.30 -11.55
CA ASN A 679 21.68 -0.81 -11.53
C ASN A 679 22.48 -0.17 -10.39
N TYR A 680 23.07 -1.04 -9.56
CA TYR A 680 23.94 -0.68 -8.45
C TYR A 680 25.16 -1.61 -8.43
N PRO A 681 26.37 -1.13 -8.11
CA PRO A 681 26.71 0.28 -7.86
C PRO A 681 26.85 1.10 -9.15
N GLN A 682 27.12 0.44 -10.29
CA GLN A 682 27.39 1.12 -11.56
C GLN A 682 26.16 1.14 -12.46
N LYS A 683 25.59 2.32 -12.70
CA LYS A 683 24.34 2.50 -13.47
C LYS A 683 24.42 1.96 -14.92
N ARG A 684 25.62 1.98 -15.51
CA ARG A 684 25.89 1.55 -16.90
C ARG A 684 26.37 0.09 -17.01
N GLN A 685 26.16 -0.74 -15.99
CA GLN A 685 26.46 -2.18 -16.04
C GLN A 685 25.21 -3.01 -15.74
N ILE A 686 24.80 -3.86 -16.67
CA ILE A 686 23.62 -4.73 -16.54
C ILE A 686 23.89 -5.97 -15.69
N ARG A 687 25.09 -6.56 -15.81
CA ARG A 687 25.49 -7.80 -15.12
C ARG A 687 24.52 -8.96 -15.41
N ALA A 688 24.21 -9.17 -16.68
CA ALA A 688 23.13 -10.06 -17.11
C ALA A 688 23.33 -11.52 -16.67
N GLN A 689 24.58 -11.94 -16.51
CA GLN A 689 24.96 -13.30 -16.19
C GLN A 689 25.14 -13.55 -14.69
N ASP A 690 25.15 -12.50 -13.87
CA ASP A 690 25.36 -12.60 -12.43
C ASP A 690 24.11 -13.20 -11.75
N PRO A 691 24.29 -13.98 -10.67
CA PRO A 691 23.19 -14.38 -9.80
C PRO A 691 22.44 -13.16 -9.25
N LEU A 692 21.11 -13.21 -9.27
CA LEU A 692 20.27 -12.13 -8.78
C LEU A 692 20.18 -12.18 -7.26
N THR A 693 20.47 -11.05 -6.60
CA THR A 693 20.26 -10.91 -5.15
C THR A 693 18.82 -10.55 -4.81
N ARG A 694 18.42 -10.76 -3.55
CA ARG A 694 17.08 -10.41 -3.05
C ARG A 694 16.79 -8.92 -3.11
N GLY A 695 17.77 -8.07 -2.82
CA GLY A 695 17.64 -6.61 -2.92
C GLY A 695 17.46 -6.15 -4.36
N GLU A 696 18.21 -6.74 -5.29
CA GLU A 696 18.03 -6.47 -6.72
C GLU A 696 16.67 -6.95 -7.22
N LEU A 697 16.23 -8.14 -6.81
CA LEU A 697 14.89 -8.62 -7.14
C LEU A 697 13.81 -7.65 -6.66
N ALA A 698 13.94 -7.11 -5.45
CA ALA A 698 13.00 -6.13 -4.93
C ALA A 698 12.91 -4.89 -5.84
N THR A 699 14.03 -4.43 -6.37
CA THR A 699 14.03 -3.29 -7.30
C THR A 699 13.32 -3.61 -8.62
N LEU A 700 13.57 -4.79 -9.20
CA LEU A 700 12.94 -5.23 -10.46
C LEU A 700 11.43 -5.42 -10.31
N ILE A 701 10.98 -6.06 -9.23
CA ILE A 701 9.55 -6.28 -8.94
C ILE A 701 8.86 -4.95 -8.67
N HIS A 702 9.47 -4.06 -7.88
CA HIS A 702 8.90 -2.75 -7.64
C HIS A 702 8.73 -1.97 -8.94
N GLN A 703 9.77 -1.88 -9.78
CA GLN A 703 9.67 -1.13 -11.03
C GLN A 703 8.68 -1.77 -12.01
N ALA A 704 8.60 -3.10 -12.06
CA ALA A 704 7.58 -3.80 -12.83
C ALA A 704 6.15 -3.44 -12.38
N LEU A 705 5.92 -3.30 -11.07
CA LEU A 705 4.64 -2.85 -10.53
C LEU A 705 4.40 -1.35 -10.78
N ALA A 706 5.45 -0.53 -10.73
CA ALA A 706 5.37 0.92 -10.95
C ALA A 706 5.03 1.23 -12.42
N ALA A 707 5.64 0.51 -13.36
CA ALA A 707 5.33 0.56 -14.78
C ALA A 707 3.86 0.20 -15.08
N ARG A 708 3.18 -0.51 -14.16
CA ARG A 708 1.75 -0.83 -14.22
C ARG A 708 0.86 0.11 -13.39
N GLY A 709 1.42 1.14 -12.74
CA GLY A 709 0.69 2.03 -11.85
C GLY A 709 0.18 1.37 -10.56
N THR A 710 0.69 0.19 -10.21
CA THR A 710 0.22 -0.58 -9.04
C THR A 710 0.90 -0.14 -7.75
N VAL A 711 2.12 0.40 -7.83
CA VAL A 711 2.89 1.00 -6.71
C VAL A 711 3.28 2.44 -7.09
N PRO A 712 3.48 3.34 -6.12
CA PRO A 712 3.98 4.68 -6.42
C PRO A 712 5.37 4.62 -7.07
N PRO A 713 5.69 5.53 -8.01
CA PRO A 713 7.03 5.63 -8.57
C PRO A 713 8.02 6.06 -7.47
N LEU A 714 9.22 5.48 -7.49
CA LEU A 714 10.31 5.88 -6.61
C LEU A 714 11.33 6.74 -7.38
N ASN A 715 11.86 7.75 -6.71
CA ASN A 715 12.99 8.52 -7.20
C ASN A 715 14.28 7.95 -6.58
N SER A 716 14.89 6.99 -7.25
CA SER A 716 16.19 6.44 -6.87
C SER A 716 17.19 6.77 -7.96
N GLU A 717 18.37 7.22 -7.55
CA GLU A 717 19.43 7.55 -8.49
C GLU A 717 19.91 6.33 -9.29
N HIS A 718 19.71 5.11 -8.79
CA HIS A 718 20.12 3.85 -9.43
C HIS A 718 19.18 3.40 -10.54
N ILE A 719 18.02 4.03 -10.69
CA ILE A 719 17.09 3.76 -11.79
C ILE A 719 17.69 4.28 -13.08
N VAL A 720 17.84 3.40 -14.07
CA VAL A 720 18.34 3.75 -15.39
C VAL A 720 17.25 4.53 -16.12
N GLN A 721 17.54 5.78 -16.45
CA GLN A 721 16.64 6.62 -17.23
C GLN A 721 16.80 6.27 -18.72
N PRO A 722 15.72 5.99 -19.46
CA PRO A 722 15.80 5.82 -20.89
C PRO A 722 16.21 7.16 -21.53
N ILE A 723 17.12 7.09 -22.49
CA ILE A 723 17.48 8.22 -23.36
C ILE A 723 16.80 8.03 -24.71
N ASP A 724 16.64 9.10 -25.48
CA ASP A 724 16.06 9.02 -26.82
C ASP A 724 16.92 8.09 -27.71
N PRO A 725 16.39 6.93 -28.15
CA PRO A 725 17.14 5.98 -28.95
C PRO A 725 17.63 6.55 -30.28
N SER A 726 16.98 7.59 -30.82
CA SER A 726 17.39 8.23 -32.08
C SER A 726 18.80 8.85 -32.01
N THR A 727 19.28 9.13 -30.79
CA THR A 727 20.59 9.74 -30.53
C THR A 727 21.74 8.73 -30.44
N LEU A 728 21.47 7.43 -30.55
CA LEU A 728 22.47 6.37 -30.39
C LEU A 728 22.70 5.60 -31.72
N PRO A 729 23.95 5.41 -32.16
CA PRO A 729 24.24 4.47 -33.24
C PRO A 729 24.11 3.01 -32.74
N LEU A 730 23.52 2.13 -33.55
CA LEU A 730 23.39 0.71 -33.19
C LEU A 730 24.75 -0.02 -33.19
N PHE A 731 25.62 0.36 -34.13
CA PHE A 731 27.03 -0.05 -34.19
C PHE A 731 27.89 1.18 -34.47
N ALA A 732 28.98 1.35 -33.72
CA ALA A 732 29.80 2.57 -33.77
C ALA A 732 30.54 2.76 -35.09
N ASP A 733 30.87 1.67 -35.79
CA ASP A 733 31.65 1.62 -37.03
C ASP A 733 30.80 1.57 -38.30
N LEU A 734 29.47 1.73 -38.17
CA LEU A 734 28.56 1.82 -39.32
C LEU A 734 28.14 3.24 -39.65
N GLU A 735 28.54 4.24 -38.87
CA GLU A 735 28.24 5.63 -39.19
C GLU A 735 28.89 6.02 -40.53
N GLY A 736 28.08 6.49 -41.49
CA GLY A 736 28.52 6.78 -42.86
C GLY A 736 28.79 5.55 -43.75
N HIS A 737 28.65 4.32 -43.24
CA HIS A 737 28.94 3.11 -44.00
C HIS A 737 27.77 2.73 -44.95
N TRP A 738 28.06 2.39 -46.21
CA TRP A 738 27.03 2.10 -47.24
C TRP A 738 26.08 0.95 -46.86
N ALA A 739 26.58 -0.03 -46.09
CA ALA A 739 25.79 -1.17 -45.64
C ALA A 739 24.97 -0.91 -44.35
N ARG A 740 25.05 0.29 -43.76
CA ARG A 740 24.47 0.60 -42.44
C ARG A 740 23.02 0.15 -42.30
N HIS A 741 22.14 0.60 -43.19
CA HIS A 741 20.71 0.33 -43.08
C HIS A 741 20.35 -1.16 -43.23
N PHE A 742 21.13 -1.90 -44.03
CA PHE A 742 20.94 -3.35 -44.21
C PHE A 742 21.34 -4.13 -42.96
N VAL A 743 22.48 -3.76 -42.37
CA VAL A 743 23.01 -4.38 -41.15
C VAL A 743 22.13 -4.05 -39.95
N GLU A 744 21.70 -2.79 -39.81
CA GLU A 744 20.78 -2.36 -38.76
C GLU A 744 19.44 -3.12 -38.85
N ALA A 745 18.89 -3.32 -40.06
CA ALA A 745 17.68 -4.11 -40.25
C ALA A 745 17.85 -5.57 -39.79
N PHE A 746 18.98 -6.21 -40.10
CA PHE A 746 19.26 -7.58 -39.65
C PHE A 746 19.46 -7.68 -38.14
N ALA A 747 20.01 -6.64 -37.52
CA ALA A 747 20.18 -6.58 -36.08
C ALA A 747 18.82 -6.36 -35.37
N ILE A 748 17.92 -5.56 -35.96
CA ILE A 748 16.54 -5.36 -35.48
C ILE A 748 15.75 -6.67 -35.54
N GLU A 749 15.89 -7.45 -36.61
CA GLU A 749 15.27 -8.79 -36.73
C GLU A 749 15.93 -9.86 -35.83
N GLY A 750 17.02 -9.50 -35.13
CA GLY A 750 17.73 -10.40 -34.22
C GLY A 750 18.54 -11.49 -34.92
N TRP A 751 18.80 -11.37 -36.22
CA TRP A 751 19.57 -12.37 -36.99
C TRP A 751 21.07 -12.16 -36.91
N ILE A 752 21.52 -10.95 -36.57
CA ILE A 752 22.93 -10.62 -36.42
C ILE A 752 23.20 -9.80 -35.18
N SER A 753 24.39 -9.98 -34.61
CA SER A 753 24.92 -9.18 -33.51
C SER A 753 26.30 -8.63 -33.87
N GLY A 754 26.67 -7.53 -33.20
CA GLY A 754 28.01 -6.95 -33.29
C GLY A 754 29.00 -7.60 -32.32
N TYR A 755 30.23 -7.11 -32.36
CA TYR A 755 31.32 -7.50 -31.49
C TYR A 755 31.24 -6.82 -30.12
N LYS A 756 32.06 -7.32 -29.18
CA LYS A 756 32.07 -6.86 -27.79
C LYS A 756 32.41 -5.37 -27.62
N ASP A 757 33.17 -4.82 -28.56
CA ASP A 757 33.56 -3.41 -28.63
C ASP A 757 32.44 -2.49 -29.17
N GLY A 758 31.28 -3.04 -29.56
CA GLY A 758 30.18 -2.28 -30.16
C GLY A 758 30.31 -2.02 -31.65
N THR A 759 31.27 -2.69 -32.31
CA THR A 759 31.46 -2.63 -33.76
C THR A 759 30.73 -3.77 -34.46
N PHE A 760 30.37 -3.60 -35.73
CA PHE A 760 29.88 -4.66 -36.60
C PHE A 760 31.00 -5.32 -37.42
N ARG A 761 32.08 -4.56 -37.66
CA ARG A 761 33.22 -4.82 -38.54
C ARG A 761 32.76 -5.13 -39.96
N PRO A 762 32.15 -4.16 -40.66
CA PRO A 762 31.53 -4.40 -41.97
C PRO A 762 32.53 -4.88 -43.04
N ASN A 763 33.79 -4.49 -42.91
CA ASN A 763 34.83 -4.78 -43.89
C ASN A 763 35.64 -6.06 -43.60
N ASP A 764 35.42 -6.69 -42.44
CA ASP A 764 36.09 -7.95 -42.10
C ASP A 764 35.57 -9.09 -42.99
N PRO A 765 36.41 -10.09 -43.32
CA PRO A 765 35.97 -11.26 -44.08
C PRO A 765 34.97 -12.10 -43.29
N MET A 766 33.92 -12.61 -43.95
CA MET A 766 33.00 -13.56 -43.33
C MET A 766 33.48 -15.01 -43.53
N THR A 767 33.47 -15.79 -42.46
CA THR A 767 33.77 -17.23 -42.52
C THR A 767 32.58 -18.06 -42.98
N ARG A 768 32.84 -19.27 -43.47
CA ARG A 768 31.81 -20.23 -43.88
C ARG A 768 30.86 -20.61 -42.74
N ALA A 769 31.38 -20.78 -41.52
CA ALA A 769 30.56 -21.06 -40.33
C ALA A 769 29.66 -19.87 -39.95
N GLN A 770 30.17 -18.64 -40.01
CA GLN A 770 29.37 -17.44 -39.76
C GLN A 770 28.22 -17.30 -40.77
N PHE A 771 28.49 -17.56 -42.05
CA PHE A 771 27.45 -17.55 -43.06
C PHE A 771 26.39 -18.63 -42.83
N ALA A 772 26.79 -19.84 -42.42
CA ALA A 772 25.84 -20.92 -42.08
C ALA A 772 24.89 -20.54 -40.93
N VAL A 773 25.41 -19.88 -39.88
CA VAL A 773 24.58 -19.37 -38.78
C VAL A 773 23.67 -18.25 -39.26
N LEU A 774 24.18 -17.31 -40.05
CA LEU A 774 23.40 -16.18 -40.53
C LEU A 774 22.26 -16.61 -41.45
N VAL A 775 22.52 -17.50 -42.41
CA VAL A 775 21.51 -17.94 -43.38
C VAL A 775 20.45 -18.81 -42.72
N THR A 776 20.80 -19.64 -41.74
CA THR A 776 19.81 -20.46 -41.02
C THR A 776 18.94 -19.61 -40.10
N ALA A 777 19.52 -18.61 -39.43
CA ALA A 777 18.77 -17.65 -38.61
C ALA A 777 17.79 -16.83 -39.46
N ALA A 778 18.26 -16.27 -40.58
CA ALA A 778 17.46 -15.38 -41.42
C ALA A 778 16.45 -16.14 -42.28
N ILE A 779 16.85 -17.22 -42.96
CA ILE A 779 16.00 -17.92 -43.92
C ILE A 779 15.11 -18.97 -43.26
N LYS A 780 15.55 -19.60 -42.16
CA LYS A 780 14.93 -20.79 -41.55
C LYS A 780 14.62 -21.89 -42.58
N PRO A 781 15.62 -22.33 -43.35
CA PRO A 781 15.39 -23.17 -44.51
C PRO A 781 15.04 -24.62 -44.11
N LEU A 782 14.19 -25.26 -44.92
CA LEU A 782 13.82 -26.66 -44.74
C LEU A 782 14.88 -27.60 -45.32
N ALA A 783 15.13 -28.72 -44.62
CA ALA A 783 16.05 -29.75 -45.08
C ALA A 783 15.53 -30.48 -46.34
N ARG A 784 16.43 -30.75 -47.28
CA ARG A 784 16.16 -31.39 -48.58
C ARG A 784 17.07 -32.57 -48.87
N ARG A 785 18.24 -32.60 -48.24
CA ARG A 785 19.11 -33.76 -48.16
C ARG A 785 19.42 -34.10 -46.71
N PRO A 786 19.79 -35.36 -46.38
CA PRO A 786 20.19 -35.73 -45.03
C PRO A 786 21.30 -34.81 -44.50
N ALA A 787 21.21 -34.46 -43.22
CA ALA A 787 22.29 -33.73 -42.54
C ALA A 787 23.59 -34.55 -42.62
N LYS A 788 24.72 -33.85 -42.74
CA LYS A 788 26.04 -34.46 -42.82
C LYS A 788 26.93 -33.85 -41.75
N ALA A 789 27.53 -34.72 -40.94
CA ALA A 789 28.62 -34.34 -40.05
C ALA A 789 29.92 -34.23 -40.85
N PHE A 790 30.71 -33.19 -40.58
CA PHE A 790 32.02 -32.98 -41.19
C PHE A 790 33.11 -33.22 -40.16
N ARG A 791 34.24 -33.78 -40.60
CA ARG A 791 35.33 -34.18 -39.70
C ARG A 791 35.93 -33.00 -38.95
N ASP A 792 35.99 -31.84 -39.59
CA ASP A 792 36.52 -30.59 -39.07
C ASP A 792 35.47 -29.72 -38.34
N VAL A 793 34.28 -30.27 -38.08
CA VAL A 793 33.22 -29.63 -37.29
C VAL A 793 32.80 -30.57 -36.15
N PRO A 794 33.52 -30.55 -35.01
CA PRO A 794 33.21 -31.43 -33.88
C PRO A 794 31.85 -31.09 -33.24
N ARG A 795 31.18 -32.09 -32.64
CA ARG A 795 29.94 -31.87 -31.87
C ARG A 795 30.19 -30.87 -30.73
N GLY A 796 29.33 -29.88 -30.62
CA GLY A 796 29.49 -28.77 -29.67
C GLY A 796 30.26 -27.57 -30.22
N HIS A 797 30.77 -27.64 -31.46
CA HIS A 797 31.21 -26.45 -32.18
C HIS A 797 30.04 -25.47 -32.30
N TRP A 798 30.27 -24.17 -32.06
CA TRP A 798 29.23 -23.15 -31.93
C TRP A 798 28.29 -23.04 -33.15
N ALA A 799 28.74 -23.47 -34.33
CA ALA A 799 27.99 -23.48 -35.58
C ALA A 799 27.56 -24.88 -36.06
N ASP A 800 27.77 -25.96 -35.29
CA ASP A 800 27.56 -27.35 -35.76
C ASP A 800 26.16 -27.59 -36.35
N ARG A 801 25.11 -27.24 -35.61
CA ARG A 801 23.70 -27.37 -36.05
C ARG A 801 23.39 -26.49 -37.24
N ALA A 802 23.92 -25.27 -37.27
CA ALA A 802 23.68 -24.35 -38.37
C ALA A 802 24.36 -24.83 -39.66
N ILE A 803 25.55 -25.41 -39.56
CA ILE A 803 26.26 -26.02 -40.69
C ILE A 803 25.48 -27.23 -41.23
N GLU A 804 25.00 -28.11 -40.34
CA GLU A 804 24.16 -29.25 -40.73
C GLU A 804 22.88 -28.80 -41.43
N GLN A 805 22.20 -27.76 -40.92
CA GLN A 805 20.99 -27.21 -41.50
C GLN A 805 21.24 -26.53 -42.85
N ALA A 806 22.26 -25.68 -42.95
CA ALA A 806 22.63 -25.02 -44.21
C ALA A 806 23.07 -26.03 -45.28
N TYR A 807 23.75 -27.09 -44.87
CA TYR A 807 24.09 -28.21 -45.75
C TYR A 807 22.83 -28.95 -46.21
N ALA A 808 21.99 -29.39 -45.28
CA ALA A 808 20.77 -30.14 -45.56
C ALA A 808 19.80 -29.36 -46.45
N ALA A 809 19.78 -28.04 -46.34
CA ALA A 809 18.97 -27.13 -47.16
C ALA A 809 19.64 -26.71 -48.48
N GLU A 810 20.82 -27.24 -48.79
CA GLU A 810 21.57 -26.98 -50.04
C GLU A 810 22.05 -25.53 -50.22
N PHE A 811 22.11 -24.74 -49.14
CA PHE A 811 22.77 -23.43 -49.15
C PHE A 811 24.30 -23.57 -49.18
N LEU A 812 24.85 -24.58 -48.51
CA LEU A 812 26.28 -24.84 -48.47
C LEU A 812 26.60 -26.29 -48.78
N SER A 813 27.78 -26.52 -49.35
CA SER A 813 28.34 -27.85 -49.60
C SER A 813 29.70 -27.99 -48.92
N GLY A 814 30.14 -29.25 -48.74
CA GLY A 814 31.48 -29.55 -48.22
C GLY A 814 32.58 -29.16 -49.20
N MET A 815 33.78 -28.91 -48.67
CA MET A 815 35.00 -28.70 -49.44
C MET A 815 35.72 -30.06 -49.53
N GLY A 816 35.37 -30.86 -50.54
CA GLY A 816 35.83 -32.24 -50.66
C GLY A 816 34.90 -33.27 -49.99
N ALA A 817 35.41 -34.48 -49.75
CA ALA A 817 34.59 -35.61 -49.34
C ALA A 817 34.07 -35.51 -47.88
N ASP A 818 34.87 -34.98 -46.93
CA ASP A 818 34.55 -35.01 -45.49
C ASP A 818 34.90 -33.71 -44.72
N GLN A 819 35.31 -32.64 -45.40
CA GLN A 819 35.68 -31.35 -44.78
C GLN A 819 34.66 -30.24 -45.11
N PHE A 820 34.44 -29.32 -44.17
CA PHE A 820 33.60 -28.14 -44.35
C PHE A 820 34.40 -26.84 -44.43
N GLN A 821 35.55 -26.74 -43.77
CA GLN A 821 36.37 -25.55 -43.54
C GLN A 821 35.59 -24.43 -42.83
N PRO A 822 35.18 -24.60 -41.56
CA PRO A 822 34.30 -23.66 -40.85
C PRO A 822 34.89 -22.26 -40.72
N ASP A 823 36.19 -22.14 -40.45
CA ASP A 823 36.90 -20.86 -40.29
C ASP A 823 37.45 -20.31 -41.62
N GLY A 824 37.28 -21.04 -42.72
CA GLY A 824 37.73 -20.63 -44.04
C GLY A 824 36.97 -19.40 -44.55
N PRO A 825 37.66 -18.47 -45.26
CA PRO A 825 37.01 -17.29 -45.83
C PRO A 825 36.00 -17.69 -46.89
N LEU A 826 34.84 -17.05 -46.88
CA LEU A 826 33.80 -17.27 -47.88
C LEU A 826 34.04 -16.37 -49.10
N LYS A 827 34.05 -16.93 -50.31
CA LYS A 827 34.22 -16.16 -51.55
C LYS A 827 32.91 -15.52 -52.01
N ARG A 828 32.99 -14.38 -52.68
CA ARG A 828 31.81 -13.66 -53.23
C ARG A 828 30.98 -14.55 -54.16
N LEU A 829 31.65 -15.27 -55.06
CA LEU A 829 31.01 -16.24 -55.95
C LEU A 829 30.24 -17.32 -55.17
N GLN A 830 30.84 -17.82 -54.08
CA GLN A 830 30.22 -18.87 -53.27
C GLN A 830 28.94 -18.38 -52.59
N VAL A 831 28.87 -17.12 -52.16
CA VAL A 831 27.66 -16.54 -51.55
C VAL A 831 26.52 -16.46 -52.56
N ALA A 832 26.80 -15.97 -53.78
CA ALA A 832 25.80 -15.90 -54.85
C ALA A 832 25.23 -17.28 -55.19
N VAL A 833 26.12 -18.26 -55.42
CA VAL A 833 25.74 -19.63 -55.73
C VAL A 833 24.96 -20.28 -54.58
N ALA A 834 25.38 -20.03 -53.33
CA ALA A 834 24.72 -20.55 -52.14
C ALA A 834 23.27 -20.07 -52.02
N LEU A 835 23.04 -18.76 -52.20
CA LEU A 835 21.70 -18.19 -52.11
C LEU A 835 20.79 -18.67 -53.24
N VAL A 836 21.27 -18.66 -54.49
CA VAL A 836 20.49 -19.14 -55.65
C VAL A 836 20.13 -20.62 -55.51
N SER A 837 21.09 -21.45 -55.09
CA SER A 837 20.87 -22.89 -54.88
C SER A 837 19.92 -23.16 -53.72
N GLY A 838 20.17 -22.56 -52.56
CA GLY A 838 19.35 -22.76 -51.36
C GLY A 838 17.91 -22.25 -51.50
N LEU A 839 17.70 -21.19 -52.27
CA LEU A 839 16.36 -20.65 -52.59
C LEU A 839 15.70 -21.36 -53.78
N ARG A 840 16.39 -22.28 -54.45
CA ARG A 840 15.93 -23.02 -55.63
C ARG A 840 15.46 -22.12 -56.77
N TRP A 841 16.17 -21.03 -57.01
CA TRP A 841 15.89 -20.23 -58.19
C TRP A 841 16.43 -20.94 -59.43
N ALA A 842 15.64 -20.87 -60.51
CA ALA A 842 16.04 -21.45 -61.79
C ALA A 842 17.26 -20.73 -62.36
N ASP A 843 18.10 -21.50 -63.06
CA ASP A 843 19.25 -20.98 -63.79
C ASP A 843 18.79 -20.03 -64.90
N GLU A 844 19.56 -18.96 -65.13
CA GLU A 844 19.30 -17.95 -66.16
C GLU A 844 20.29 -18.07 -67.33
N ALA A 845 19.94 -17.43 -68.45
CA ALA A 845 20.81 -17.39 -69.61
C ALA A 845 22.13 -16.65 -69.30
N VAL A 846 23.25 -17.26 -69.66
CA VAL A 846 24.61 -16.71 -69.43
C VAL A 846 24.80 -15.33 -70.08
N ALA A 847 24.02 -14.99 -71.11
CA ALA A 847 24.03 -13.67 -71.76
C ALA A 847 23.77 -12.50 -70.78
N VAL A 848 23.07 -12.73 -69.66
CA VAL A 848 22.85 -11.74 -68.61
C VAL A 848 24.17 -11.24 -68.00
N LEU A 849 25.24 -12.05 -68.03
CA LEU A 849 26.56 -11.69 -67.50
C LEU A 849 27.33 -10.70 -68.38
N ASN A 850 26.83 -10.34 -69.57
CA ASN A 850 27.52 -9.38 -70.45
C ASN A 850 27.66 -7.98 -69.84
N SER A 851 26.86 -7.65 -68.82
CA SER A 851 26.99 -6.40 -68.07
C SER A 851 28.11 -6.42 -67.02
N LEU A 852 28.80 -7.55 -66.84
CA LEU A 852 29.96 -7.67 -65.95
C LEU A 852 31.26 -7.64 -66.75
N SER A 853 32.13 -6.69 -66.40
CA SER A 853 33.45 -6.50 -67.01
C SER A 853 34.38 -7.71 -66.81
N ASP A 854 34.23 -8.42 -65.70
CA ASP A 854 35.07 -9.56 -65.29
C ASP A 854 34.37 -10.91 -65.47
N ARG A 855 33.34 -11.00 -66.32
CA ARG A 855 32.57 -12.23 -66.54
C ARG A 855 33.42 -13.46 -66.91
N ALA A 856 34.56 -13.24 -67.55
CA ALA A 856 35.49 -14.30 -67.95
C ALA A 856 36.15 -15.00 -66.74
N ALA A 857 36.21 -14.34 -65.58
CA ALA A 857 36.72 -14.92 -64.34
C ALA A 857 35.69 -15.82 -63.64
N ILE A 858 34.44 -15.88 -64.11
CA ILE A 858 33.39 -16.73 -63.54
C ILE A 858 33.52 -18.14 -64.14
N PRO A 859 33.79 -19.18 -63.33
CA PRO A 859 33.89 -20.55 -63.80
C PRO A 859 32.60 -21.01 -64.50
N ALA A 860 32.72 -21.76 -65.59
CA ALA A 860 31.58 -22.19 -66.42
C ALA A 860 30.46 -22.86 -65.61
N TRP A 861 30.80 -23.66 -64.60
CA TRP A 861 29.83 -24.34 -63.74
C TRP A 861 28.98 -23.38 -62.88
N ALA A 862 29.47 -22.18 -62.61
CA ALA A 862 28.79 -21.19 -61.77
C ALA A 862 28.02 -20.14 -62.59
N GLN A 863 28.33 -19.99 -63.89
CA GLN A 863 27.78 -18.93 -64.74
C GLN A 863 26.24 -18.85 -64.73
N PRO A 864 25.47 -19.96 -64.88
CA PRO A 864 24.01 -19.88 -64.91
C PRO A 864 23.41 -19.37 -63.60
N LYS A 865 23.97 -19.78 -62.46
CA LYS A 865 23.52 -19.33 -61.13
C LYS A 865 23.92 -17.89 -60.83
N VAL A 866 25.11 -17.47 -61.28
CA VAL A 866 25.53 -16.07 -61.14
C VAL A 866 24.68 -15.17 -62.02
N ALA A 867 24.27 -15.63 -63.22
CA ALA A 867 23.32 -14.93 -64.06
C ALA A 867 21.98 -14.74 -63.35
N THR A 868 21.48 -15.77 -62.66
CA THR A 868 20.27 -15.67 -61.83
C THR A 868 20.44 -14.67 -60.69
N ALA A 869 21.57 -14.72 -59.98
CA ALA A 869 21.87 -13.79 -58.89
C ALA A 869 21.90 -12.33 -59.38
N LEU A 870 22.50 -12.07 -60.55
CA LEU A 870 22.56 -10.75 -61.16
C LEU A 870 21.17 -10.26 -61.60
N ARG A 871 20.40 -11.09 -62.30
CA ARG A 871 19.03 -10.77 -62.75
C ARG A 871 18.12 -10.43 -61.57
N ARG A 872 18.24 -11.19 -60.48
CA ARG A 872 17.45 -11.02 -59.25
C ARG A 872 17.97 -9.91 -58.34
N ARG A 873 18.96 -9.12 -58.78
CA ARG A 873 19.59 -8.02 -58.04
C ARG A 873 20.17 -8.45 -56.68
N LEU A 874 20.64 -9.69 -56.58
CA LEU A 874 21.35 -10.19 -55.39
C LEU A 874 22.76 -9.62 -55.28
N LEU A 875 23.43 -9.39 -56.41
CA LEU A 875 24.83 -9.02 -56.45
C LEU A 875 25.02 -7.54 -56.10
N VAL A 876 25.75 -7.30 -55.02
CA VAL A 876 26.13 -5.95 -54.58
C VAL A 876 27.59 -5.76 -54.92
N ASN A 877 27.83 -4.98 -55.96
CA ASN A 877 29.15 -4.75 -56.51
C ASN A 877 29.58 -3.34 -56.10
N TYR A 878 30.44 -3.28 -55.08
CA TYR A 878 31.01 -2.04 -54.53
C TYR A 878 32.54 -2.11 -54.65
N PRO A 879 33.21 -1.02 -55.05
CA PRO A 879 32.62 0.26 -55.46
C PRO A 879 32.10 0.29 -56.91
N ASP A 880 32.50 -0.67 -57.75
CA ASP A 880 32.14 -0.72 -59.17
C ASP A 880 30.97 -1.68 -59.44
N PRO A 881 29.77 -1.20 -59.82
CA PRO A 881 28.60 -2.05 -60.04
C PRO A 881 28.76 -3.06 -61.19
N GLN A 882 29.70 -2.84 -62.12
CA GLN A 882 29.96 -3.70 -63.28
C GLN A 882 31.05 -4.74 -63.04
N ARG A 883 31.55 -4.88 -61.80
CA ARG A 883 32.64 -5.82 -61.48
C ARG A 883 32.28 -6.70 -60.29
N LEU A 884 32.33 -8.03 -60.48
CA LEU A 884 31.95 -8.99 -59.45
C LEU A 884 33.09 -9.36 -58.50
N ASP A 885 34.31 -9.52 -59.02
CA ASP A 885 35.48 -10.12 -58.39
C ASP A 885 35.17 -11.51 -57.76
N PRO A 886 34.88 -12.55 -58.58
CA PRO A 886 34.34 -13.82 -58.11
C PRO A 886 35.20 -14.54 -57.06
N ASP A 887 36.53 -14.44 -57.17
CA ASP A 887 37.49 -15.08 -56.26
C ASP A 887 37.88 -14.23 -55.04
N ARG A 888 37.35 -13.00 -54.92
CA ARG A 888 37.56 -12.16 -53.74
C ARG A 888 36.79 -12.71 -52.55
N THR A 889 37.41 -12.60 -51.37
CA THR A 889 36.75 -12.93 -50.11
C THR A 889 35.62 -11.92 -49.84
N ALA A 890 34.43 -12.41 -49.52
CA ALA A 890 33.27 -11.59 -49.23
C ALA A 890 33.39 -10.97 -47.83
N THR A 891 33.13 -9.66 -47.74
CA THR A 891 33.08 -8.97 -46.45
C THR A 891 31.76 -9.23 -45.74
N ARG A 892 31.72 -9.01 -44.43
CA ARG A 892 30.50 -9.16 -43.63
C ARG A 892 29.35 -8.28 -44.14
N ALA A 893 29.64 -7.04 -44.53
CA ALA A 893 28.67 -6.14 -45.13
C ALA A 893 28.10 -6.71 -46.43
N GLU A 894 28.96 -7.17 -47.34
CA GLU A 894 28.54 -7.71 -48.64
C GLU A 894 27.61 -8.91 -48.47
N VAL A 895 27.97 -9.85 -47.59
CA VAL A 895 27.13 -11.04 -47.35
C VAL A 895 25.77 -10.67 -46.77
N VAL A 896 25.72 -9.74 -45.81
CA VAL A 896 24.46 -9.28 -45.23
C VAL A 896 23.58 -8.62 -46.29
N VAL A 897 24.13 -7.76 -47.15
CA VAL A 897 23.33 -7.09 -48.17
C VAL A 897 22.85 -8.09 -49.24
N MET A 898 23.69 -9.03 -49.69
CA MET A 898 23.26 -10.08 -50.64
C MET A 898 22.13 -10.94 -50.08
N LEU A 899 22.20 -11.28 -48.79
CA LEU A 899 21.14 -12.03 -48.10
C LEU A 899 19.88 -11.17 -47.87
N TYR A 900 20.03 -9.86 -47.60
CA TYR A 900 18.92 -8.92 -47.53
C TYR A 900 18.17 -8.88 -48.87
N GLN A 901 18.90 -8.75 -49.98
CA GLN A 901 18.30 -8.74 -51.32
C GLN A 901 17.60 -10.06 -51.64
N ALA A 902 18.14 -11.20 -51.20
CA ALA A 902 17.47 -12.49 -51.31
C ALA A 902 16.13 -12.52 -50.57
N LEU A 903 16.08 -11.98 -49.35
CA LEU A 903 14.85 -11.87 -48.59
C LEU A 903 13.83 -10.94 -49.26
N VAL A 904 14.27 -9.80 -49.81
CA VAL A 904 13.42 -8.89 -50.61
C VAL A 904 12.86 -9.58 -51.84
N ALA A 905 13.70 -10.26 -52.62
CA ALA A 905 13.29 -10.98 -53.82
C ALA A 905 12.32 -12.15 -53.51
N SER A 906 12.35 -12.67 -52.29
CA SER A 906 11.39 -13.67 -51.78
C SER A 906 10.13 -13.07 -51.13
N GLY A 907 9.98 -11.74 -51.13
CA GLY A 907 8.84 -11.03 -50.53
C GLY A 907 8.86 -10.97 -49.01
N ARG A 908 9.98 -11.31 -48.36
CA ARG A 908 10.12 -11.39 -46.90
C ARG A 908 10.59 -10.10 -46.25
N LEU A 909 11.21 -9.20 -47.01
CA LEU A 909 11.62 -7.88 -46.57
C LEU A 909 11.23 -6.82 -47.62
N LYS A 910 11.13 -5.57 -47.18
CA LYS A 910 10.91 -4.42 -48.08
C LYS A 910 12.23 -4.00 -48.75
N PRO A 911 12.21 -3.55 -50.01
CA PRO A 911 13.42 -3.04 -50.65
C PRO A 911 13.92 -1.76 -49.97
N LEU A 912 15.24 -1.64 -49.82
CA LEU A 912 15.93 -0.39 -49.47
C LEU A 912 16.62 0.14 -50.73
N ASN A 913 16.47 1.45 -51.00
CA ASN A 913 17.11 2.08 -52.16
C ASN A 913 18.62 2.23 -51.93
N SER A 914 19.43 1.74 -52.86
CA SER A 914 20.88 1.94 -52.88
C SER A 914 21.42 1.87 -54.32
N ASP A 915 22.23 2.85 -54.71
CA ASP A 915 22.85 2.93 -56.04
C ASP A 915 23.92 1.84 -56.27
N MET A 916 24.30 1.10 -55.23
CA MET A 916 25.31 0.04 -55.27
C MET A 916 24.76 -1.35 -55.65
N ILE A 917 23.45 -1.45 -55.91
CA ILE A 917 22.80 -2.69 -56.34
C ILE A 917 22.95 -2.82 -57.86
N SER A 918 23.64 -3.87 -58.32
CA SER A 918 23.93 -4.07 -59.74
C SER A 918 22.63 -4.25 -60.55
N GLN A 919 22.46 -3.48 -61.63
CA GLN A 919 21.31 -3.61 -62.53
C GLN A 919 21.68 -4.46 -63.76
N PRO A 920 20.87 -5.47 -64.14
CA PRO A 920 21.08 -6.15 -65.41
C PRO A 920 20.80 -5.19 -66.58
N ALA A 921 21.58 -5.29 -67.66
CA ALA A 921 21.29 -4.56 -68.90
C ALA A 921 19.89 -4.95 -69.44
N PRO A 922 19.11 -4.01 -69.99
CA PRO A 922 17.87 -4.36 -70.69
C PRO A 922 18.21 -5.30 -71.85
N LEU A 923 17.43 -6.36 -72.04
CA LEU A 923 17.60 -7.26 -73.16
C LEU A 923 17.44 -6.46 -74.48
N PRO A 924 18.26 -6.71 -75.52
CA PRO A 924 17.87 -6.30 -76.87
C PRO A 924 16.55 -6.99 -77.19
N THR A 925 15.57 -6.21 -77.66
CA THR A 925 14.27 -6.70 -78.15
C THR A 925 14.43 -7.70 -79.27
#